data_AF-A0A2S9GUZ8-F1
#
_entry.id   AF-A0A2S9GUZ8-F1
#
_cell.length_a   1.000
_cell.length_b   1.000
_cell.length_c   1.000
_cell.angle_alpha   90.00
_cell.angle_beta   90.00
_cell.angle_gamma   90.00
#
_symmetry.space_group_name_H-M   'P 1'
#
loop_
_entity.id
_entity.type
_entity.pdbx_description
1 polymer ?
#
loop_
_entity_poly.entity_id
_entity_poly.type
_entity_poly.pdbx_seq_one_letter_code
_entity_poly.pdbx_strand_id
1 'polypeptide(L)'
;MTSPFKTLMVQGTTSDAGKTTVVAALCRLLARQGIKVVPFKPQNMALNSAVTEDGGEIGRAQALQAQAAGIAPHSDMNPVLLKPSSDTGAQIIIHGKVKTEMNAQDYHQYKTVAMQAVLESYQRLGERFDCIVVEGAGSPAEINLRDRDIANMGFAEAVDCPVILVADIDRGGVFAHIVGTLSCLSESEQRRIVGFVINRFRGDIKLLEPGLDWLEKQTGKPVLAVLPYLHGLFLDAEDAIQANQVTTGEFRIVVPVFPRISNHTDFDALRAHPNVDLKFIGPGQAIPPADLIILPGSKNTRADLEWLHQQGWDVALHKHLRYGGKVIGICGGFQMLGNSVSDNLGIEGIAGVSPGLNLLDMVTEIGREKRLGNVAGQCAFAAAQVSGYEIHMGTSAGTALDAPAFYIDGRPEGAISQDNQILGTYLHGLFDHPEACSALLRWAGLDSETVVDLSALRNHSLDRIADATQPLFDALVAMNNQPVLQKTPDSEQFSAPEIAGVYRAIRERRDMRHFHSQPIEAEQLLRFIQAAHQGPSVGYMQPWRFIRITDIELRKQIHQHVNDERLLTAQALGERTNEFMRLKVEGILACAELLVVGLADKREDYVFGRRTMPEMDLASASCAIQNFWLAARAEGIGVGWVSMFDPAQIRTLCAMPEGSQPIALLCVGHVEKFYPAPMLEVEGWDTRRLLSDIVFENAWESSKLP
;
A
#
# COMPACT_ATOMS: atom_id res chain seq x y z
N MET A 1 8.95 -13.59 7.70
CA MET A 1 7.65 -13.04 8.12
C MET A 1 6.89 -12.68 6.86
N THR A 2 5.59 -12.94 6.79
CA THR A 2 4.75 -12.53 5.66
C THR A 2 4.24 -11.11 5.87
N SER A 3 4.23 -10.29 4.82
CA SER A 3 3.64 -8.95 4.87
C SER A 3 2.18 -9.00 5.37
N PRO A 4 1.70 -8.02 6.16
CA PRO A 4 0.30 -7.96 6.58
C PRO A 4 -0.66 -7.76 5.41
N PHE A 5 -0.20 -7.23 4.27
CA PHE A 5 -1.00 -7.04 3.07
C PHE A 5 -0.16 -7.26 1.81
N LYS A 6 -0.78 -7.79 0.75
CA LYS A 6 -0.18 -7.78 -0.59
C LYS A 6 -0.11 -6.36 -1.15
N THR A 7 -1.18 -5.57 -0.93
CA THR A 7 -1.26 -4.17 -1.32
C THR A 7 -1.94 -3.39 -0.21
N LEU A 8 -1.38 -2.24 0.19
CA LEU A 8 -1.97 -1.32 1.16
C LEU A 8 -1.91 0.10 0.62
N MET A 9 -3.05 0.79 0.55
CA MET A 9 -3.10 2.17 0.09
C MET A 9 -3.18 3.17 1.25
N VAL A 10 -2.39 4.23 1.15
CA VAL A 10 -2.32 5.34 2.11
C VAL A 10 -2.92 6.58 1.44
N GLN A 11 -4.12 6.94 1.84
CA GLN A 11 -4.79 8.18 1.42
C GLN A 11 -4.74 9.21 2.55
N GLY A 12 -5.08 10.47 2.25
CA GLY A 12 -4.98 11.56 3.20
C GLY A 12 -6.19 12.47 3.10
N THR A 13 -6.63 13.04 4.22
CA THR A 13 -7.80 13.96 4.22
C THR A 13 -7.50 15.28 3.50
N THR A 14 -6.23 15.65 3.38
CA THR A 14 -5.75 16.86 2.70
C THR A 14 -4.44 16.60 1.94
N SER A 15 -4.09 17.51 1.02
CA SER A 15 -2.73 17.62 0.49
C SER A 15 -1.76 17.96 1.63
N ASP A 16 -0.64 17.24 1.70
CA ASP A 16 0.35 17.33 2.79
C ASP A 16 -0.15 16.83 4.18
N ALA A 17 -1.15 15.93 4.22
CA ALA A 17 -1.48 15.19 5.45
C ALA A 17 -0.34 14.28 5.99
N GLY A 18 0.76 14.15 5.23
CA GLY A 18 1.91 13.29 5.54
C GLY A 18 1.82 11.85 4.99
N LYS A 19 1.04 11.64 3.92
CA LYS A 19 0.97 10.34 3.20
C LYS A 19 2.37 9.86 2.79
N THR A 20 3.13 10.72 2.11
CA THR A 20 4.46 10.40 1.58
C THR A 20 5.40 9.88 2.66
N THR A 21 5.41 10.53 3.84
CA THR A 21 6.23 10.11 4.98
C THR A 21 5.75 8.80 5.60
N VAL A 22 4.43 8.58 5.68
CA VAL A 22 3.87 7.31 6.18
C VAL A 22 4.22 6.15 5.23
N VAL A 23 4.09 6.34 3.91
CA VAL A 23 4.46 5.35 2.91
C VAL A 23 5.95 5.02 2.98
N ALA A 24 6.82 6.04 3.07
CA ALA A 24 8.26 5.84 3.23
C ALA A 24 8.59 5.07 4.52
N ALA A 25 7.96 5.42 5.64
CA ALA A 25 8.14 4.75 6.92
C ALA A 25 7.72 3.26 6.86
N LEU A 26 6.55 2.96 6.28
CA LEU A 26 6.08 1.59 6.10
C LEU A 26 7.00 0.78 5.17
N CYS A 27 7.46 1.37 4.07
CA CYS A 27 8.46 0.76 3.19
C CYS A 27 9.75 0.43 3.94
N ARG A 28 10.26 1.35 4.76
CA ARG A 28 11.46 1.13 5.56
C ARG A 28 11.28 0.03 6.60
N LEU A 29 10.14 -0.01 7.29
CA LEU A 29 9.83 -1.06 8.28
C LEU A 29 9.73 -2.45 7.61
N LEU A 30 9.03 -2.56 6.49
CA LEU A 30 8.91 -3.81 5.73
C LEU A 30 10.27 -4.29 5.21
N ALA A 31 11.08 -3.38 4.64
CA ALA A 31 12.41 -3.70 4.14
C ALA A 31 13.35 -4.18 5.26
N ARG A 32 13.31 -3.57 6.45
CA ARG A 32 14.06 -4.02 7.64
C ARG A 32 13.69 -5.43 8.10
N GLN A 33 12.47 -5.88 7.80
CA GLN A 33 12.01 -7.24 8.07
C GLN A 33 12.33 -8.24 6.95
N GLY A 34 13.06 -7.79 5.92
CA GLY A 34 13.43 -8.62 4.76
C GLY A 34 12.27 -8.87 3.78
N ILE A 35 11.17 -8.13 3.88
CA ILE A 35 10.04 -8.22 2.95
C ILE A 35 10.38 -7.41 1.70
N LYS A 36 10.17 -8.00 0.51
CA LYS A 36 10.35 -7.28 -0.76
C LYS A 36 9.19 -6.32 -0.96
N VAL A 37 9.37 -5.07 -0.55
CA VAL A 37 8.37 -4.02 -0.66
C VAL A 37 8.70 -3.06 -1.79
N VAL A 38 7.68 -2.54 -2.47
CA VAL A 38 7.80 -1.48 -3.47
C VAL A 38 6.76 -0.37 -3.23
N PRO A 39 7.15 0.91 -3.29
CA PRO A 39 6.18 1.99 -3.27
C PRO A 39 5.51 2.16 -4.63
N PHE A 40 4.28 2.63 -4.63
CA PHE A 40 3.53 2.88 -5.85
C PHE A 40 2.65 4.13 -5.71
N LYS A 41 2.75 5.08 -6.63
CA LYS A 41 1.85 6.23 -6.71
C LYS A 41 1.20 6.25 -8.09
N PRO A 42 -0.08 5.84 -8.22
CA PRO A 42 -0.74 5.66 -9.51
C PRO A 42 -0.61 6.89 -10.41
N GLN A 43 -0.88 8.07 -9.84
CA GLN A 43 -0.67 9.35 -10.47
C GLN A 43 -0.03 10.32 -9.49
N ASN A 44 1.04 10.98 -9.93
CA ASN A 44 1.61 12.10 -9.20
C ASN A 44 1.54 13.39 -10.05
N MET A 45 1.50 14.54 -9.38
CA MET A 45 1.67 15.83 -9.99
C MET A 45 2.77 16.56 -9.23
N ALA A 46 3.94 16.69 -9.85
CA ALA A 46 5.12 17.27 -9.23
C ALA A 46 6.00 17.94 -10.28
N LEU A 47 6.64 19.06 -9.94
CA LEU A 47 7.58 19.76 -10.83
C LEU A 47 8.94 19.07 -10.83
N ASN A 48 9.35 18.52 -9.68
CA ASN A 48 10.65 17.88 -9.49
C ASN A 48 10.54 16.37 -9.65
N SER A 49 11.48 15.79 -10.39
CA SER A 49 11.55 14.35 -10.64
C SER A 49 12.96 13.82 -10.39
N ALA A 50 13.04 12.53 -10.12
CA ALA A 50 14.26 11.75 -10.11
C ALA A 50 14.37 10.91 -11.39
N VAL A 51 15.59 10.60 -11.78
CA VAL A 51 15.87 9.70 -12.91
C VAL A 51 15.82 8.25 -12.40
N THR A 52 15.14 7.38 -13.14
CA THR A 52 15.01 5.96 -12.83
C THR A 52 16.07 5.11 -13.52
N GLU A 53 16.29 3.91 -12.99
CA GLU A 53 17.27 2.96 -13.54
C GLU A 53 16.95 2.54 -14.99
N ASP A 54 15.66 2.57 -15.38
CA ASP A 54 15.19 2.24 -16.72
C ASP A 54 15.22 3.43 -17.70
N GLY A 55 15.88 4.53 -17.33
CA GLY A 55 16.01 5.73 -18.16
C GLY A 55 14.72 6.53 -18.29
N GLY A 56 13.84 6.43 -17.30
CA GLY A 56 12.62 7.21 -17.16
C GLY A 56 12.70 8.21 -16.01
N GLU A 57 11.59 8.92 -15.75
CA GLU A 57 11.49 9.88 -14.66
C GLU A 57 10.26 9.63 -13.78
N ILE A 58 10.43 9.80 -12.46
CA ILE A 58 9.35 9.70 -11.46
C ILE A 58 9.39 10.86 -10.48
N GLY A 59 8.30 11.14 -9.77
CA GLY A 59 8.28 12.14 -8.71
C GLY A 59 9.36 11.91 -7.63
N ARG A 60 9.94 12.99 -7.09
CA ARG A 60 10.95 12.93 -6.02
C ARG A 60 10.48 12.18 -4.78
N ALA A 61 9.20 12.34 -4.42
CA ALA A 61 8.57 11.60 -3.34
C ALA A 61 8.66 10.08 -3.51
N GLN A 62 8.47 9.57 -4.73
CA GLN A 62 8.54 8.12 -5.00
C GLN A 62 9.99 7.62 -5.01
N ALA A 63 10.94 8.44 -5.45
CA ALA A 63 12.36 8.11 -5.33
C ALA A 63 12.80 8.01 -3.87
N LEU A 64 12.34 8.92 -3.00
CA LEU A 64 12.56 8.83 -1.55
C LEU A 64 11.95 7.56 -0.95
N GLN A 65 10.74 7.19 -1.39
CA GLN A 65 10.10 5.95 -0.94
C GLN A 65 10.84 4.70 -1.43
N ALA A 66 11.40 4.72 -2.64
CA ALA A 66 12.22 3.64 -3.18
C ALA A 66 13.50 3.47 -2.35
N GLN A 67 14.13 4.60 -1.97
CA GLN A 67 15.26 4.61 -1.04
C GLN A 67 14.88 4.04 0.33
N ALA A 68 13.69 4.37 0.84
CA ALA A 68 13.16 3.82 2.09
C ALA A 68 13.02 2.28 2.02
N ALA A 69 12.51 1.77 0.89
CA ALA A 69 12.43 0.35 0.58
C ALA A 69 13.79 -0.33 0.28
N GLY A 70 14.87 0.44 0.09
CA GLY A 70 16.20 -0.09 -0.22
C GLY A 70 16.35 -0.59 -1.66
N ILE A 71 15.58 -0.03 -2.60
CA ILE A 71 15.58 -0.41 -4.03
C ILE A 71 15.81 0.82 -4.92
N ALA A 72 16.27 0.57 -6.15
CA ALA A 72 16.46 1.63 -7.14
C ALA A 72 15.12 2.20 -7.62
N PRO A 73 15.02 3.53 -7.88
CA PRO A 73 13.85 4.13 -8.51
C PRO A 73 13.56 3.53 -9.89
N HIS A 74 12.30 3.18 -10.16
CA HIS A 74 11.85 2.58 -11.42
C HIS A 74 10.56 3.24 -11.90
N SER A 75 10.37 3.39 -13.22
CA SER A 75 9.22 4.12 -13.79
C SER A 75 7.85 3.54 -13.38
N ASP A 76 7.74 2.22 -13.22
CA ASP A 76 6.55 1.54 -12.66
C ASP A 76 6.11 2.03 -11.27
N MET A 77 6.97 2.63 -10.45
CA MET A 77 6.60 3.15 -9.13
C MET A 77 5.74 4.42 -9.21
N ASN A 78 5.83 5.15 -10.31
CA ASN A 78 4.99 6.31 -10.61
C ASN A 78 4.70 6.35 -12.11
N PRO A 79 3.77 5.51 -12.59
CA PRO A 79 3.58 5.29 -14.01
C PRO A 79 2.96 6.47 -14.73
N VAL A 80 2.33 7.39 -14.00
CA VAL A 80 1.75 8.63 -14.53
C VAL A 80 2.26 9.81 -13.70
N LEU A 81 3.03 10.69 -14.33
CA LEU A 81 3.54 11.93 -13.73
C LEU A 81 3.06 13.13 -14.55
N LEU A 82 2.39 14.05 -13.88
CA LEU A 82 1.95 15.32 -14.44
C LEU A 82 2.92 16.43 -14.00
N LYS A 83 3.48 17.16 -14.97
CA LYS A 83 4.34 18.32 -14.72
C LYS A 83 3.64 19.60 -15.17
N PRO A 84 3.20 20.47 -14.26
CA PRO A 84 2.62 21.75 -14.64
C PRO A 84 3.60 22.56 -15.52
N SER A 85 3.15 23.01 -16.69
CA SER A 85 3.93 23.87 -17.61
C SER A 85 3.37 25.29 -17.68
N SER A 86 2.09 25.48 -17.32
CA SER A 86 1.43 26.77 -17.15
C SER A 86 0.27 26.66 -16.16
N ASP A 87 -0.46 27.75 -15.91
CA ASP A 87 -1.66 27.73 -15.04
C ASP A 87 -2.76 26.78 -15.55
N THR A 88 -2.75 26.45 -16.85
CA THR A 88 -3.78 25.62 -17.51
C THR A 88 -3.23 24.40 -18.25
N GLY A 89 -1.90 24.25 -18.33
CA GLY A 89 -1.22 23.19 -19.08
C GLY A 89 -0.31 22.34 -18.20
N ALA A 90 -0.21 21.05 -18.54
CA ALA A 90 0.73 20.14 -17.93
C ALA A 90 1.33 19.19 -18.98
N GLN A 91 2.63 18.94 -18.85
CA GLN A 91 3.28 17.86 -19.57
C GLN A 91 2.92 16.52 -18.91
N ILE A 92 2.56 15.54 -19.74
CA ILE A 92 2.14 14.21 -19.30
C ILE A 92 3.28 13.23 -19.54
N ILE A 93 3.70 12.53 -18.49
CA ILE A 93 4.73 11.50 -18.53
C ILE A 93 4.08 10.17 -18.20
N ILE A 94 4.22 9.19 -19.10
CA ILE A 94 3.72 7.82 -18.93
C ILE A 94 4.91 6.87 -18.98
N HIS A 95 5.04 5.99 -17.97
CA HIS A 95 6.17 5.07 -17.80
C HIS A 95 7.52 5.77 -17.98
N GLY A 96 7.65 6.94 -17.35
CA GLY A 96 8.88 7.73 -17.34
C GLY A 96 9.22 8.45 -18.65
N LYS A 97 8.34 8.44 -19.67
CA LYS A 97 8.56 9.13 -20.95
C LYS A 97 7.48 10.16 -21.23
N VAL A 98 7.90 11.31 -21.77
CA VAL A 98 6.99 12.39 -22.17
C VAL A 98 6.07 11.89 -23.29
N LYS A 99 4.75 11.96 -23.07
CA LYS A 99 3.73 11.92 -24.11
C LYS A 99 3.38 13.36 -24.50
N THR A 100 3.19 13.60 -25.81
CA THR A 100 2.86 14.90 -26.41
C THR A 100 1.80 15.68 -25.62
N GLU A 101 1.94 17.01 -25.59
CA GLU A 101 0.99 17.93 -24.95
C GLU A 101 -0.43 17.72 -25.48
N MET A 102 -1.38 17.56 -24.56
CA MET A 102 -2.79 17.39 -24.86
C MET A 102 -3.55 18.61 -24.34
N ASN A 103 -4.47 19.14 -25.14
CA ASN A 103 -5.35 20.21 -24.68
C ASN A 103 -6.42 19.64 -23.74
N ALA A 104 -7.02 20.48 -22.88
CA ALA A 104 -8.01 20.07 -21.89
C ALA A 104 -9.20 19.23 -22.42
N GLN A 105 -9.49 19.28 -23.73
CA GLN A 105 -10.53 18.46 -24.38
C GLN A 105 -10.12 16.99 -24.60
N ASP A 106 -8.81 16.68 -24.60
CA ASP A 106 -8.26 15.32 -24.72
C ASP A 106 -8.21 14.58 -23.36
N TYR A 107 -8.53 15.26 -22.26
CA TYR A 107 -8.38 14.77 -20.89
C TYR A 107 -9.20 13.50 -20.59
N HIS A 108 -10.36 13.34 -21.23
CA HIS A 108 -11.19 12.12 -21.08
C HIS A 108 -10.57 10.87 -21.73
N GLN A 109 -9.91 11.01 -22.88
CA GLN A 109 -9.18 9.90 -23.52
C GLN A 109 -7.89 9.59 -22.75
N TYR A 110 -7.23 10.63 -22.24
CA TYR A 110 -6.05 10.51 -21.38
C TYR A 110 -6.31 9.61 -20.16
N LYS A 111 -7.40 9.84 -19.41
CA LYS A 111 -7.69 9.07 -18.18
C LYS A 111 -7.76 7.55 -18.42
N THR A 112 -8.32 7.11 -19.56
CA THR A 112 -8.39 5.68 -19.90
C THR A 112 -6.99 5.11 -20.17
N VAL A 113 -6.17 5.80 -20.96
CA VAL A 113 -4.79 5.40 -21.25
C VAL A 113 -3.94 5.41 -19.97
N ALA A 114 -4.12 6.42 -19.13
CA ALA A 114 -3.43 6.56 -17.86
C ALA A 114 -3.79 5.44 -16.88
N MET A 115 -5.09 5.11 -16.74
CA MET A 115 -5.52 3.98 -15.89
C MET A 115 -4.94 2.66 -16.39
N GLN A 116 -4.91 2.42 -17.70
CA GLN A 116 -4.30 1.22 -18.25
C GLN A 116 -2.79 1.15 -17.89
N ALA A 117 -2.06 2.24 -18.08
CA ALA A 117 -0.64 2.31 -17.71
C ALA A 117 -0.41 2.08 -16.19
N VAL A 118 -1.31 2.58 -15.35
CA VAL A 118 -1.32 2.33 -13.90
C VAL A 118 -1.47 0.84 -13.60
N LEU A 119 -2.48 0.18 -14.16
CA LEU A 119 -2.76 -1.23 -13.89
C LEU A 119 -1.67 -2.16 -14.44
N GLU A 120 -1.11 -1.85 -15.62
CA GLU A 120 0.02 -2.60 -16.18
C GLU A 120 1.26 -2.55 -15.27
N SER A 121 1.54 -1.38 -14.70
CA SER A 121 2.68 -1.19 -13.78
C SER A 121 2.43 -1.90 -12.45
N TYR A 122 1.22 -1.77 -11.90
CA TYR A 122 0.80 -2.47 -10.69
C TYR A 122 0.94 -4.00 -10.85
N GLN A 123 0.52 -4.56 -12.00
CA GLN A 123 0.67 -5.99 -12.28
C GLN A 123 2.14 -6.42 -12.30
N ARG A 124 3.00 -5.71 -13.06
CA ARG A 124 4.45 -6.01 -13.13
C ARG A 124 5.12 -5.95 -11.76
N LEU A 125 4.74 -4.97 -10.93
CA LEU A 125 5.25 -4.85 -9.57
C LEU A 125 4.74 -5.99 -8.68
N GLY A 126 3.45 -6.35 -8.77
CA GLY A 126 2.85 -7.44 -8.00
C GLY A 126 3.37 -8.85 -8.34
N GLU A 127 4.05 -9.02 -9.48
CA GLU A 127 4.78 -10.23 -9.85
C GLU A 127 6.20 -10.27 -9.24
N ARG A 128 6.79 -9.11 -8.92
CA ARG A 128 8.19 -8.96 -8.49
C ARG A 128 8.37 -8.77 -6.98
N PHE A 129 7.35 -8.23 -6.31
CA PHE A 129 7.41 -7.81 -4.91
C PHE A 129 6.33 -8.50 -4.07
N ASP A 130 6.65 -8.70 -2.79
CA ASP A 130 5.76 -9.35 -1.82
C ASP A 130 4.69 -8.38 -1.29
N CYS A 131 5.01 -7.08 -1.27
CA CYS A 131 4.14 -6.02 -0.78
C CYS A 131 4.24 -4.75 -1.63
N ILE A 132 3.10 -4.14 -1.94
CA ILE A 132 3.01 -2.85 -2.61
C ILE A 132 2.36 -1.84 -1.66
N VAL A 133 3.10 -0.78 -1.30
CA VAL A 133 2.55 0.31 -0.47
C VAL A 133 2.20 1.47 -1.39
N VAL A 134 0.91 1.74 -1.51
CA VAL A 134 0.36 2.69 -2.48
C VAL A 134 0.17 4.06 -1.83
N GLU A 135 0.63 5.13 -2.45
CA GLU A 135 0.31 6.51 -2.06
C GLU A 135 -0.84 7.06 -2.91
N GLY A 136 -1.90 7.54 -2.28
CA GLY A 136 -2.95 8.32 -2.95
C GLY A 136 -2.54 9.76 -3.24
N ALA A 137 -3.24 10.43 -4.15
CA ALA A 137 -3.01 11.85 -4.47
C ALA A 137 -4.02 12.76 -3.78
N GLY A 138 -3.58 13.86 -3.16
CA GLY A 138 -4.51 14.82 -2.55
C GLY A 138 -5.47 14.18 -1.54
N SER A 139 -6.75 14.55 -1.62
CA SER A 139 -7.84 13.96 -0.83
C SER A 139 -8.71 13.04 -1.70
N PRO A 140 -9.16 11.88 -1.18
CA PRO A 140 -10.11 11.03 -1.91
C PRO A 140 -11.53 11.63 -1.97
N ALA A 141 -11.78 12.73 -1.24
CA ALA A 141 -13.07 13.41 -1.18
C ALA A 141 -13.23 14.54 -2.22
N GLU A 142 -12.42 14.58 -3.28
CA GLU A 142 -12.62 15.52 -4.39
C GLU A 142 -13.76 15.05 -5.31
N ILE A 143 -15.00 15.32 -4.88
CA ILE A 143 -16.24 14.87 -5.53
C ILE A 143 -16.27 15.27 -7.02
N ASN A 144 -15.69 16.40 -7.38
CA ASN A 144 -15.58 16.91 -8.75
C ASN A 144 -14.60 16.12 -9.64
N LEU A 145 -13.65 15.38 -9.06
CA LEU A 145 -12.66 14.57 -9.77
C LEU A 145 -12.93 13.05 -9.68
N ARG A 146 -14.02 12.65 -9.00
CA ARG A 146 -14.40 11.26 -8.75
C ARG A 146 -14.59 10.44 -10.02
N ASP A 147 -15.23 11.00 -11.05
CA ASP A 147 -15.45 10.27 -12.30
C ASP A 147 -14.10 9.90 -12.95
N ARG A 148 -13.86 8.60 -13.10
CA ARG A 148 -12.59 8.03 -13.57
C ARG A 148 -11.39 8.50 -12.73
N ASP A 149 -11.53 8.47 -11.42
CA ASP A 149 -10.39 8.64 -10.52
C ASP A 149 -9.37 7.51 -10.74
N ILE A 150 -8.12 7.88 -11.00
CA ILE A 150 -7.02 6.92 -11.16
C ILE A 150 -6.01 6.99 -10.01
N ALA A 151 -6.18 7.95 -9.10
CA ALA A 151 -5.18 8.30 -8.10
C ALA A 151 -5.57 7.88 -6.68
N ASN A 152 -6.87 7.78 -6.38
CA ASN A 152 -7.38 7.44 -5.06
C ASN A 152 -8.30 6.21 -5.07
N MET A 153 -9.61 6.43 -4.87
CA MET A 153 -10.59 5.37 -4.68
C MET A 153 -10.85 4.60 -5.96
N GLY A 154 -10.84 5.26 -7.12
CA GLY A 154 -11.02 4.52 -8.38
C GLY A 154 -9.89 3.52 -8.65
N PHE A 155 -8.66 3.80 -8.22
CA PHE A 155 -7.58 2.81 -8.20
C PHE A 155 -7.82 1.74 -7.12
N ALA A 156 -8.14 2.14 -5.89
CA ALA A 156 -8.37 1.20 -4.78
C ALA A 156 -9.52 0.21 -5.03
N GLU A 157 -10.55 0.63 -5.76
CA GLU A 157 -11.63 -0.23 -6.23
C GLU A 157 -11.14 -1.18 -7.32
N ALA A 158 -10.41 -0.68 -8.32
CA ALA A 158 -9.91 -1.48 -9.45
C ALA A 158 -8.95 -2.61 -9.05
N VAL A 159 -8.17 -2.43 -7.97
CA VAL A 159 -7.23 -3.46 -7.48
C VAL A 159 -7.66 -4.13 -6.18
N ASP A 160 -8.86 -3.79 -5.69
CA ASP A 160 -9.46 -4.25 -4.43
C ASP A 160 -8.48 -4.26 -3.24
N CYS A 161 -7.88 -3.10 -2.93
CA CYS A 161 -6.92 -2.98 -1.83
C CYS A 161 -7.50 -2.24 -0.60
N PRO A 162 -7.08 -2.61 0.62
CA PRO A 162 -7.41 -1.86 1.83
C PRO A 162 -6.76 -0.48 1.83
N VAL A 163 -7.45 0.49 2.45
CA VAL A 163 -7.03 1.89 2.53
C VAL A 163 -6.90 2.31 3.99
N ILE A 164 -5.79 2.98 4.35
CA ILE A 164 -5.71 3.77 5.57
C ILE A 164 -5.81 5.26 5.23
N LEU A 165 -6.52 6.01 6.08
CA LEU A 165 -6.73 7.44 5.88
C LEU A 165 -5.94 8.25 6.90
N VAL A 166 -4.96 9.00 6.43
CA VAL A 166 -4.08 9.86 7.23
C VAL A 166 -4.67 11.25 7.37
N ALA A 167 -4.69 11.80 8.59
CA ALA A 167 -5.15 13.15 8.86
C ALA A 167 -4.13 13.92 9.71
N ASP A 168 -3.80 15.14 9.27
CA ASP A 168 -2.89 16.04 9.97
C ASP A 168 -3.62 16.80 11.08
N ILE A 169 -3.19 16.62 12.34
CA ILE A 169 -3.76 17.32 13.49
C ILE A 169 -3.18 18.71 13.71
N ASP A 170 -1.97 19.01 13.21
CA ASP A 170 -1.28 20.29 13.39
C ASP A 170 -2.04 21.42 12.68
N ARG A 171 -2.78 21.10 11.60
CA ARG A 171 -3.68 22.03 10.89
C ARG A 171 -5.00 22.31 11.61
N GLY A 172 -5.31 21.59 12.70
CA GLY A 172 -6.58 21.66 13.40
C GLY A 172 -7.73 20.96 12.67
N GLY A 173 -8.86 20.75 13.37
CA GLY A 173 -10.08 20.19 12.79
C GLY A 173 -10.00 18.72 12.36
N VAL A 174 -9.05 17.94 12.89
CA VAL A 174 -8.75 16.57 12.43
C VAL A 174 -9.97 15.65 12.36
N PHE A 175 -10.86 15.71 13.36
CA PHE A 175 -12.09 14.91 13.40
C PHE A 175 -13.07 15.30 12.28
N ALA A 176 -13.22 16.60 12.03
CA ALA A 176 -14.08 17.11 10.96
C ALA A 176 -13.52 16.73 9.58
N HIS A 177 -12.19 16.76 9.41
CA HIS A 177 -11.56 16.30 8.17
C HIS A 177 -11.85 14.82 7.90
N ILE A 178 -11.72 13.95 8.90
CA ILE A 178 -11.97 12.51 8.74
C ILE A 178 -13.45 12.25 8.45
N VAL A 179 -14.36 12.75 9.30
CA VAL A 179 -15.80 12.55 9.14
C VAL A 179 -16.30 13.15 7.83
N GLY A 180 -15.85 14.36 7.49
CA GLY A 180 -16.17 15.03 6.22
C GLY A 180 -15.69 14.23 5.01
N THR A 181 -14.46 13.71 5.06
CA THR A 181 -13.92 12.85 3.99
C THR A 181 -14.79 11.61 3.82
N LEU A 182 -15.11 10.88 4.90
CA LEU A 182 -15.98 9.70 4.82
C LEU A 182 -17.36 10.01 4.26
N SER A 183 -17.95 11.14 4.66
CA SER A 183 -19.29 11.53 4.17
C SER A 183 -19.35 11.81 2.66
N CYS A 184 -18.21 12.12 2.03
CA CYS A 184 -18.11 12.32 0.58
C CYS A 184 -17.94 11.01 -0.21
N LEU A 185 -17.61 9.92 0.48
CA LEU A 185 -17.33 8.62 -0.11
C LEU A 185 -18.59 7.74 -0.15
N SER A 186 -18.71 6.89 -1.16
CA SER A 186 -19.73 5.85 -1.24
C SER A 186 -19.49 4.72 -0.24
N GLU A 187 -20.49 3.86 -0.05
CA GLU A 187 -20.39 2.75 0.88
C GLU A 187 -19.32 1.71 0.50
N SER A 188 -19.03 1.51 -0.80
CA SER A 188 -17.94 0.61 -1.25
C SER A 188 -16.57 1.16 -0.88
N GLU A 189 -16.38 2.47 -1.04
CA GLU A 189 -15.14 3.20 -0.74
C GLU A 189 -14.93 3.31 0.78
N GLN A 190 -15.99 3.65 1.52
CA GLN A 190 -15.96 3.66 2.99
C GLN A 190 -15.60 2.29 3.55
N ARG A 191 -16.10 1.19 2.97
CA ARG A 191 -15.75 -0.18 3.41
C ARG A 191 -14.28 -0.52 3.22
N ARG A 192 -13.60 0.05 2.22
CA ARG A 192 -12.15 -0.15 2.00
C ARG A 192 -11.28 0.55 3.02
N ILE A 193 -11.77 1.62 3.64
CA ILE A 193 -11.04 2.31 4.70
C ILE A 193 -11.01 1.41 5.94
N VAL A 194 -9.86 0.83 6.26
CA VAL A 194 -9.69 -0.09 7.39
C VAL A 194 -9.41 0.65 8.70
N GLY A 195 -8.98 1.91 8.65
CA GLY A 195 -8.80 2.73 9.84
C GLY A 195 -8.10 4.07 9.55
N PHE A 196 -7.87 4.83 10.62
CA PHE A 196 -7.32 6.18 10.55
C PHE A 196 -5.91 6.28 11.15
N VAL A 197 -5.12 7.21 10.63
CA VAL A 197 -3.82 7.60 11.20
C VAL A 197 -3.88 9.08 11.52
N ILE A 198 -3.73 9.43 12.79
CA ILE A 198 -3.60 10.82 13.21
C ILE A 198 -2.11 11.17 13.15
N ASN A 199 -1.73 12.12 12.30
CA ASN A 199 -0.33 12.47 12.07
C ASN A 199 0.02 13.85 12.64
N ARG A 200 1.31 14.09 12.85
CA ARG A 200 1.88 15.35 13.36
C ARG A 200 1.36 15.76 14.75
N PHE A 201 1.12 14.79 15.63
CA PHE A 201 0.67 15.06 16.99
C PHE A 201 1.77 15.67 17.88
N ARG A 202 1.38 16.62 18.74
CA ARG A 202 2.25 17.25 19.74
C ARG A 202 1.61 17.12 21.12
N GLY A 203 2.42 16.78 22.13
CA GLY A 203 1.98 16.75 23.53
C GLY A 203 1.66 15.34 24.03
N ASP A 204 0.87 15.28 25.12
CA ASP A 204 0.48 14.03 25.77
C ASP A 204 -0.75 13.42 25.09
N ILE A 205 -0.61 12.18 24.59
CA ILE A 205 -1.66 11.45 23.89
C ILE A 205 -2.92 11.25 24.75
N LYS A 206 -2.79 11.22 26.08
CA LYS A 206 -3.93 11.09 27.00
C LYS A 206 -4.96 12.20 26.86
N LEU A 207 -4.53 13.39 26.40
CA LEU A 207 -5.44 14.50 26.14
C LEU A 207 -6.27 14.30 24.86
N LEU A 208 -5.82 13.42 23.96
CA LEU A 208 -6.48 13.13 22.68
C LEU A 208 -7.41 11.91 22.77
N GLU A 209 -7.16 10.96 23.67
CA GLU A 209 -7.91 9.70 23.83
C GLU A 209 -9.44 9.86 23.78
N PRO A 210 -10.09 10.79 24.51
CA PRO A 210 -11.55 10.94 24.44
C PRO A 210 -12.08 11.30 23.05
N GLY A 211 -11.27 12.03 22.26
CA GLY A 211 -11.60 12.37 20.89
C GLY A 211 -11.43 11.20 19.92
N LEU A 212 -10.45 10.33 20.17
CA LEU A 212 -10.25 9.09 19.41
C LEU A 212 -11.43 8.13 19.64
N ASP A 213 -11.82 7.90 20.89
CA ASP A 213 -12.97 7.07 21.25
C ASP A 213 -14.27 7.56 20.58
N TRP A 214 -14.47 8.88 20.57
CA TRP A 214 -15.59 9.49 19.86
C TRP A 214 -15.54 9.19 18.37
N LEU A 215 -14.38 9.36 17.73
CA LEU A 215 -14.21 9.15 16.29
C LEU A 215 -14.50 7.70 15.91
N GLU A 216 -13.97 6.74 16.66
CA GLU A 216 -14.22 5.31 16.44
C GLU A 216 -15.71 4.98 16.57
N LYS A 217 -16.38 5.54 17.59
CA LYS A 217 -17.82 5.35 17.79
C LYS A 217 -18.66 5.98 16.67
N GLN A 218 -18.27 7.13 16.15
CA GLN A 218 -18.99 7.80 15.06
C GLN A 218 -18.83 7.10 13.71
N THR A 219 -17.65 6.53 13.45
CA THR A 219 -17.29 6.01 12.12
C THR A 219 -17.35 4.49 12.04
N GLY A 220 -17.36 3.79 13.18
CA GLY A 220 -17.26 2.34 13.26
C GLY A 220 -15.89 1.79 12.83
N LYS A 221 -14.85 2.64 12.76
CA LYS A 221 -13.51 2.29 12.26
C LYS A 221 -12.43 2.68 13.28
N PRO A 222 -11.39 1.86 13.46
CA PRO A 222 -10.37 2.11 14.46
C PRO A 222 -9.43 3.26 14.08
N VAL A 223 -8.87 3.91 15.09
CA VAL A 223 -7.67 4.75 14.97
C VAL A 223 -6.46 3.84 15.15
N LEU A 224 -5.76 3.59 14.05
CA LEU A 224 -4.65 2.62 14.00
C LEU A 224 -3.39 3.15 14.69
N ALA A 225 -3.16 4.46 14.60
CA ALA A 225 -2.02 5.10 15.26
C ALA A 225 -2.19 6.61 15.39
N VAL A 226 -1.51 7.16 16.40
CA VAL A 226 -1.22 8.59 16.54
C VAL A 226 0.28 8.77 16.40
N LEU A 227 0.71 9.40 15.30
CA LEU A 227 2.12 9.60 14.96
C LEU A 227 2.61 10.97 15.46
N PRO A 228 3.79 11.04 16.09
CA PRO A 228 4.33 12.28 16.63
C PRO A 228 4.79 13.24 15.52
N TYR A 229 4.82 14.53 15.82
CA TYR A 229 5.49 15.50 14.95
C TYR A 229 7.01 15.45 15.14
N LEU A 230 7.70 15.00 14.10
CA LEU A 230 9.17 14.88 14.10
C LEU A 230 9.81 16.14 13.51
N HIS A 231 10.75 16.71 14.28
CA HIS A 231 11.55 17.86 13.86
C HIS A 231 12.92 17.42 13.29
N GLY A 232 13.51 18.27 12.44
CA GLY A 232 14.86 18.09 11.93
C GLY A 232 15.01 16.83 11.06
N LEU A 233 14.06 16.59 10.17
CA LEU A 233 14.14 15.53 9.17
C LEU A 233 14.76 16.09 7.89
N PHE A 234 15.69 15.35 7.31
CA PHE A 234 16.31 15.62 6.01
C PHE A 234 15.69 14.69 4.97
N LEU A 235 14.50 15.05 4.49
CA LEU A 235 13.78 14.33 3.45
C LEU A 235 13.58 15.27 2.27
N ASP A 236 13.70 14.74 1.05
CA ASP A 236 13.50 15.49 -0.18
C ASP A 236 12.11 16.15 -0.15
N ALA A 237 12.09 17.49 -0.28
CA ALA A 237 10.85 18.20 -0.48
C ALA A 237 10.35 17.95 -1.91
N GLU A 238 9.05 17.69 -2.06
CA GLU A 238 8.47 17.36 -3.37
C GLU A 238 8.44 18.60 -4.27
N ASP A 239 7.76 19.68 -3.85
CA ASP A 239 7.63 20.92 -4.64
C ASP A 239 7.88 22.21 -3.84
N ALA A 240 7.94 22.15 -2.51
CA ALA A 240 8.14 23.33 -1.66
C ALA A 240 9.61 23.54 -1.33
N ILE A 241 10.13 24.75 -1.59
CA ILE A 241 11.50 25.12 -1.19
C ILE A 241 11.58 25.14 0.33
N GLN A 242 12.41 24.29 0.91
CA GLN A 242 12.76 24.41 2.32
C GLN A 242 13.74 25.57 2.50
N ALA A 243 13.31 26.63 3.16
CA ALA A 243 14.17 27.78 3.45
C ALA A 243 14.90 27.68 4.80
N ASN A 244 14.43 26.84 5.72
CA ASN A 244 14.97 26.79 7.09
C ASN A 244 16.28 26.01 7.16
N GLN A 245 17.34 26.60 7.73
CA GLN A 245 18.58 25.92 8.10
C GLN A 245 18.63 25.70 9.63
N VAL A 246 19.21 24.58 10.06
CA VAL A 246 19.39 24.28 11.50
C VAL A 246 20.54 25.09 12.08
N THR A 247 21.59 25.32 11.27
CA THR A 247 22.79 26.09 11.63
C THR A 247 23.15 27.02 10.49
N THR A 248 23.61 28.22 10.83
CA THR A 248 24.06 29.23 9.86
C THR A 248 25.54 29.51 10.08
N GLY A 249 26.36 29.29 9.05
CA GLY A 249 27.79 29.61 9.11
C GLY A 249 28.12 31.01 8.57
N GLU A 250 29.41 31.27 8.35
CA GLU A 250 29.88 32.58 7.87
C GLU A 250 29.92 32.68 6.34
N PHE A 251 30.03 31.56 5.63
CA PHE A 251 30.13 31.53 4.17
C PHE A 251 28.75 31.67 3.51
N ARG A 252 28.54 32.76 2.77
CA ARG A 252 27.23 33.18 2.28
C ARG A 252 26.99 32.70 0.86
N ILE A 253 25.96 31.88 0.70
CA ILE A 253 25.49 31.40 -0.59
C ILE A 253 24.13 32.03 -0.89
N VAL A 254 23.98 32.63 -2.08
CA VAL A 254 22.74 33.27 -2.52
C VAL A 254 22.19 32.55 -3.74
N VAL A 255 20.90 32.22 -3.69
CA VAL A 255 20.18 31.52 -4.77
C VAL A 255 18.92 32.33 -5.13
N PRO A 256 18.80 32.88 -6.35
CA PRO A 256 17.56 33.50 -6.80
C PRO A 256 16.44 32.45 -6.94
N VAL A 257 15.24 32.79 -6.45
CA VAL A 257 14.02 31.99 -6.62
C VAL A 257 13.17 32.64 -7.70
N PHE A 258 13.49 32.31 -8.96
CA PHE A 258 12.68 32.72 -10.10
C PHE A 258 11.42 31.83 -10.24
N PRO A 259 10.37 32.29 -10.96
CA PRO A 259 9.05 31.67 -10.93
C PRO A 259 9.00 30.19 -11.30
N ARG A 260 9.89 29.72 -12.20
CA ARG A 260 9.91 28.31 -12.65
C ARG A 260 11.20 27.61 -12.27
N ILE A 261 11.73 27.94 -11.09
CA ILE A 261 12.83 27.23 -10.43
C ILE A 261 12.54 25.74 -10.38
N SER A 262 13.56 24.95 -10.67
CA SER A 262 13.48 23.49 -10.59
C SER A 262 14.64 22.91 -9.81
N ASN A 263 14.45 21.69 -9.31
CA ASN A 263 15.49 20.89 -8.68
C ASN A 263 16.14 21.59 -7.46
N HIS A 264 15.32 22.32 -6.67
CA HIS A 264 15.78 23.03 -5.47
C HIS A 264 16.45 22.13 -4.41
N THR A 265 16.29 20.81 -4.50
CA THR A 265 17.01 19.81 -3.69
C THR A 265 18.51 19.82 -3.92
N ASP A 266 19.02 20.39 -5.03
CA ASP A 266 20.47 20.53 -5.29
C ASP A 266 21.18 21.32 -4.17
N PHE A 267 20.42 22.08 -3.37
CA PHE A 267 20.94 22.92 -2.30
C PHE A 267 20.88 22.26 -0.91
N ASP A 268 20.36 21.04 -0.79
CA ASP A 268 20.13 20.40 0.51
C ASP A 268 21.44 20.07 1.25
N ALA A 269 22.46 19.61 0.54
CA ALA A 269 23.78 19.37 1.12
C ALA A 269 24.41 20.67 1.64
N LEU A 270 24.24 21.78 0.91
CA LEU A 270 24.71 23.10 1.33
C LEU A 270 23.95 23.61 2.55
N ARG A 271 22.62 23.45 2.57
CA ARG A 271 21.77 23.83 3.70
C ARG A 271 22.12 23.09 4.98
N ALA A 272 22.52 21.82 4.87
CA ALA A 272 22.97 20.98 5.98
C ALA A 272 24.40 21.27 6.44
N HIS A 273 25.18 22.03 5.66
CA HIS A 273 26.58 22.32 5.98
C HIS A 273 26.69 23.40 7.07
N PRO A 274 27.39 23.15 8.21
CA PRO A 274 27.38 24.06 9.35
C PRO A 274 28.12 25.38 9.11
N ASN A 275 29.05 25.42 8.15
CA ASN A 275 29.77 26.65 7.79
C ASN A 275 29.10 27.48 6.68
N VAL A 276 27.92 27.06 6.20
CA VAL A 276 27.19 27.73 5.10
C VAL A 276 25.96 28.47 5.62
N ASP A 277 25.78 29.72 5.18
CA ASP A 277 24.55 30.51 5.28
C ASP A 277 23.95 30.62 3.87
N LEU A 278 22.96 29.77 3.56
CA LEU A 278 22.32 29.72 2.24
C LEU A 278 20.99 30.47 2.28
N LYS A 279 20.86 31.47 1.40
CA LYS A 279 19.65 32.30 1.30
C LYS A 279 19.00 32.19 -0.08
N PHE A 280 17.74 31.79 -0.06
CA PHE A 280 16.83 31.90 -1.19
C PHE A 280 16.28 33.32 -1.28
N ILE A 281 16.44 33.96 -2.43
CA ILE A 281 16.02 35.35 -2.66
C ILE A 281 14.84 35.37 -3.63
N GLY A 282 13.66 35.65 -3.10
CA GLY A 282 12.41 35.70 -3.86
C GLY A 282 12.20 37.02 -4.61
N PRO A 283 11.09 37.12 -5.39
CA PRO A 283 10.73 38.33 -6.12
C PRO A 283 10.67 39.58 -5.22
N GLY A 284 11.27 40.67 -5.68
CA GLY A 284 11.27 41.96 -4.99
C GLY A 284 12.11 42.03 -3.70
N GLN A 285 12.81 40.97 -3.32
CA GLN A 285 13.72 40.98 -2.18
C GLN A 285 15.07 41.63 -2.54
N ALA A 286 15.68 42.32 -1.58
CA ALA A 286 17.01 42.88 -1.77
C ALA A 286 18.05 41.76 -1.90
N ILE A 287 18.93 41.87 -2.90
CA ILE A 287 20.03 40.93 -3.13
C ILE A 287 21.13 41.20 -2.07
N PRO A 288 21.37 40.29 -1.11
CA PRO A 288 22.36 40.52 -0.07
C PRO A 288 23.79 40.25 -0.60
N PRO A 289 24.84 40.67 0.13
CA PRO A 289 26.21 40.24 -0.16
C PRO A 289 26.33 38.72 -0.10
N ALA A 290 27.09 38.15 -1.03
CA ALA A 290 27.35 36.71 -1.13
C ALA A 290 28.84 36.46 -1.35
N ASP A 291 29.31 35.28 -0.99
CA ASP A 291 30.60 34.75 -1.42
C ASP A 291 30.41 33.94 -2.72
N LEU A 292 29.31 33.21 -2.79
CA LEU A 292 28.88 32.41 -3.95
C LEU A 292 27.43 32.73 -4.32
N ILE A 293 27.18 32.99 -5.61
CA ILE A 293 25.82 33.04 -6.18
C ILE A 293 25.61 31.78 -7.01
N ILE A 294 24.50 31.07 -6.81
CA ILE A 294 24.16 29.88 -7.60
C ILE A 294 22.87 30.15 -8.37
N LEU A 295 22.92 30.11 -9.71
CA LEU A 295 21.75 30.14 -10.57
C LEU A 295 21.18 28.71 -10.69
N PRO A 296 19.97 28.44 -10.16
CA PRO A 296 19.38 27.11 -10.17
C PRO A 296 18.92 26.69 -11.58
N GLY A 297 18.47 25.45 -11.71
CA GLY A 297 17.79 24.99 -12.93
C GLY A 297 16.44 25.67 -13.14
N SER A 298 16.00 25.78 -14.40
CA SER A 298 14.71 26.35 -14.80
C SER A 298 13.93 25.35 -15.67
N LYS A 299 12.59 25.40 -15.61
CA LYS A 299 11.70 24.71 -16.58
C LYS A 299 11.28 25.59 -17.76
N ASN A 300 11.61 26.87 -17.72
CA ASN A 300 11.44 27.78 -18.85
C ASN A 300 12.57 28.80 -18.79
N THR A 301 13.70 28.38 -19.33
CA THR A 301 14.96 29.10 -19.20
C THR A 301 14.82 30.53 -19.73
N ARG A 302 14.10 30.73 -20.83
CA ARG A 302 13.95 32.05 -21.45
C ARG A 302 13.09 33.01 -20.65
N ALA A 303 11.96 32.55 -20.08
CA ALA A 303 11.10 33.40 -19.28
C ALA A 303 11.74 33.75 -17.92
N ASP A 304 12.45 32.80 -17.30
CA ASP A 304 13.15 33.07 -16.04
C ASP A 304 14.39 33.95 -16.24
N LEU A 305 15.06 33.85 -17.39
CA LEU A 305 16.13 34.77 -17.78
C LEU A 305 15.63 36.21 -17.95
N GLU A 306 14.48 36.39 -18.62
CA GLU A 306 13.83 37.69 -18.70
C GLU A 306 13.47 38.23 -17.32
N TRP A 307 12.94 37.37 -16.44
CA TRP A 307 12.65 37.73 -15.06
C TRP A 307 13.92 38.15 -14.29
N LEU A 308 15.04 37.44 -14.45
CA LEU A 308 16.32 37.81 -13.82
C LEU A 308 16.76 39.22 -14.24
N HIS A 309 16.64 39.56 -15.52
CA HIS A 309 16.91 40.91 -16.01
C HIS A 309 15.96 41.94 -15.39
N GLN A 310 14.65 41.66 -15.35
CA GLN A 310 13.66 42.57 -14.76
C GLN A 310 13.86 42.81 -13.26
N GLN A 311 14.42 41.84 -12.54
CA GLN A 311 14.75 41.94 -11.12
C GLN A 311 16.17 42.49 -10.84
N GLY A 312 16.95 42.81 -11.89
CA GLY A 312 18.29 43.40 -11.77
C GLY A 312 19.40 42.42 -11.34
N TRP A 313 19.19 41.11 -11.54
CA TRP A 313 20.20 40.11 -11.22
C TRP A 313 21.41 40.16 -12.16
N ASP A 314 21.24 40.56 -13.41
CA ASP A 314 22.33 40.79 -14.36
C ASP A 314 23.35 41.79 -13.82
N VAL A 315 22.89 42.95 -13.33
CA VAL A 315 23.74 43.99 -12.75
C VAL A 315 24.41 43.48 -11.47
N ALA A 316 23.67 42.75 -10.64
CA ALA A 316 24.19 42.18 -9.39
C ALA A 316 25.29 41.14 -9.63
N LEU A 317 25.10 40.23 -10.59
CA LEU A 317 26.07 39.19 -10.96
C LEU A 317 27.37 39.80 -11.49
N HIS A 318 27.28 40.77 -12.41
CA HIS A 318 28.47 41.47 -12.92
C HIS A 318 29.21 42.23 -11.83
N LYS A 319 28.48 42.88 -10.90
CA LYS A 319 29.08 43.52 -9.73
C LYS A 319 29.77 42.51 -8.83
N HIS A 320 29.13 41.37 -8.54
CA HIS A 320 29.68 40.30 -7.70
C HIS A 320 30.99 39.75 -8.25
N LEU A 321 31.01 39.38 -9.53
CA LEU A 321 32.20 38.89 -10.24
C LEU A 321 33.32 39.94 -10.27
N ARG A 322 32.99 41.22 -10.51
CA ARG A 322 33.97 42.31 -10.48
C ARG A 322 34.73 42.43 -9.15
N TYR A 323 34.10 42.04 -8.03
CA TYR A 323 34.73 42.02 -6.71
C TYR A 323 35.33 40.65 -6.33
N GLY A 324 35.48 39.75 -7.29
CA GLY A 324 36.11 38.43 -7.11
C GLY A 324 35.17 37.35 -6.57
N GLY A 325 33.87 37.62 -6.52
CA GLY A 325 32.85 36.64 -6.14
C GLY A 325 32.76 35.48 -7.13
N LYS A 326 32.15 34.38 -6.70
CA LYS A 326 31.99 33.16 -7.51
C LYS A 326 30.55 32.96 -7.97
N VAL A 327 30.37 32.38 -9.14
CA VAL A 327 29.05 32.04 -9.71
C VAL A 327 29.02 30.58 -10.16
N ILE A 328 27.99 29.85 -9.75
CA ILE A 328 27.65 28.53 -10.31
C ILE A 328 26.35 28.63 -11.10
N GLY A 329 26.29 28.10 -12.32
CA GLY A 329 25.05 27.89 -13.07
C GLY A 329 24.74 26.41 -13.20
N ILE A 330 23.51 26.00 -12.87
CA ILE A 330 23.05 24.61 -12.94
C ILE A 330 21.94 24.49 -13.97
N CYS A 331 22.08 23.61 -14.96
CA CYS A 331 21.07 23.32 -15.98
C CYS A 331 20.55 24.61 -16.66
N GLY A 332 19.29 25.01 -16.47
CA GLY A 332 18.78 26.30 -16.97
C GLY A 332 19.64 27.49 -16.54
N GLY A 333 20.14 27.51 -15.31
CA GLY A 333 21.09 28.51 -14.83
C GLY A 333 22.42 28.48 -15.57
N PHE A 334 22.91 27.30 -15.99
CA PHE A 334 24.08 27.19 -16.86
C PHE A 334 23.80 27.78 -18.24
N GLN A 335 22.66 27.43 -18.84
CA GLN A 335 22.23 27.94 -20.15
C GLN A 335 22.14 29.48 -20.17
N MET A 336 21.65 30.08 -19.08
CA MET A 336 21.55 31.53 -18.90
C MET A 336 22.91 32.25 -18.89
N LEU A 337 24.00 31.59 -18.48
CA LEU A 337 25.34 32.20 -18.43
C LEU A 337 25.88 32.55 -19.83
N GLY A 338 25.36 31.92 -20.89
CA GLY A 338 25.81 32.11 -22.25
C GLY A 338 25.45 33.47 -22.87
N ASN A 339 25.72 33.61 -24.18
CA ASN A 339 25.35 34.76 -24.99
C ASN A 339 23.86 34.79 -25.36
N SER A 340 23.26 33.61 -25.58
CA SER A 340 21.83 33.49 -25.93
C SER A 340 21.26 32.11 -25.61
N VAL A 341 19.94 32.09 -25.41
CA VAL A 341 19.13 30.88 -25.30
C VAL A 341 18.03 30.93 -26.36
N SER A 342 18.03 29.98 -27.29
CA SER A 342 17.02 29.84 -28.35
C SER A 342 16.09 28.66 -28.08
N ASP A 343 14.79 28.91 -28.07
CA ASP A 343 13.74 27.89 -28.11
C ASP A 343 12.88 28.14 -29.34
N ASN A 344 13.39 27.81 -30.52
CA ASN A 344 12.69 28.09 -31.79
C ASN A 344 11.44 27.22 -32.00
N LEU A 345 11.34 26.12 -31.24
CA LEU A 345 10.25 25.17 -31.35
C LEU A 345 9.15 25.39 -30.30
N GLY A 346 9.39 26.27 -29.32
CA GLY A 346 8.46 26.54 -28.23
C GLY A 346 8.30 25.33 -27.31
N ILE A 347 9.39 24.61 -27.01
CA ILE A 347 9.40 23.42 -26.16
C ILE A 347 9.08 23.77 -24.71
N GLU A 348 9.60 24.89 -24.21
CA GLU A 348 9.41 25.32 -22.83
C GLU A 348 8.41 26.48 -22.68
N GLY A 349 8.00 27.09 -23.81
CA GLY A 349 7.05 28.19 -23.83
C GLY A 349 6.90 28.84 -25.22
N ILE A 350 6.82 30.17 -25.25
CA ILE A 350 6.66 30.92 -26.51
C ILE A 350 7.94 30.82 -27.32
N ALA A 351 7.86 30.37 -28.58
CA ALA A 351 9.03 30.23 -29.45
C ALA A 351 9.81 31.55 -29.63
N GLY A 352 11.15 31.47 -29.70
CA GLY A 352 12.02 32.61 -29.96
C GLY A 352 13.42 32.50 -29.36
N VAL A 353 14.12 33.63 -29.28
CA VAL A 353 15.49 33.74 -28.77
C VAL A 353 15.57 34.84 -27.73
N SER A 354 16.28 34.60 -26.63
CA SER A 354 16.53 35.59 -25.58
C SER A 354 18.05 35.82 -25.42
N PRO A 355 18.51 37.07 -25.23
CA PRO A 355 19.91 37.35 -24.89
C PRO A 355 20.21 36.78 -23.49
N GLY A 356 21.33 36.08 -23.37
CA GLY A 356 21.85 35.54 -22.11
C GLY A 356 22.58 36.58 -21.28
N LEU A 357 23.18 36.13 -20.17
CA LEU A 357 23.91 36.98 -19.23
C LEU A 357 25.29 37.42 -19.77
N ASN A 358 25.75 36.84 -20.89
CA ASN A 358 27.05 37.12 -21.52
C ASN A 358 28.25 36.90 -20.58
N LEU A 359 28.19 35.85 -19.76
CA LEU A 359 29.22 35.50 -18.78
C LEU A 359 30.14 34.37 -19.27
N LEU A 360 29.66 33.52 -20.17
CA LEU A 360 30.42 32.46 -20.84
C LEU A 360 30.21 32.56 -22.36
N ASP A 361 31.27 32.34 -23.14
CA ASP A 361 31.23 32.32 -24.61
C ASP A 361 30.61 31.01 -25.12
N MET A 362 29.29 30.94 -25.03
CA MET A 362 28.48 29.81 -25.48
C MET A 362 27.05 30.23 -25.79
N VAL A 363 26.41 29.51 -26.69
CA VAL A 363 24.99 29.63 -27.00
C VAL A 363 24.27 28.35 -26.63
N THR A 364 22.99 28.44 -26.28
CA THR A 364 22.17 27.28 -25.96
C THR A 364 20.97 27.20 -26.90
N GLU A 365 20.76 26.02 -27.48
CA GLU A 365 19.54 25.69 -28.23
C GLU A 365 18.69 24.67 -27.47
N ILE A 366 17.46 25.04 -27.14
CA ILE A 366 16.43 24.15 -26.58
C ILE A 366 15.86 23.30 -27.72
N GLY A 367 16.02 21.98 -27.62
CA GLY A 367 15.60 21.00 -28.61
C GLY A 367 14.54 20.04 -28.08
N ARG A 368 14.07 19.14 -28.96
CA ARG A 368 13.07 18.09 -28.62
C ARG A 368 13.66 16.94 -27.81
N GLU A 369 14.97 16.73 -27.92
CA GLU A 369 15.64 15.63 -27.26
C GLU A 369 15.89 15.97 -25.80
N LYS A 370 15.30 15.17 -24.92
CA LYS A 370 15.50 15.25 -23.48
C LYS A 370 16.66 14.35 -23.09
N ARG A 371 17.65 14.92 -22.39
CA ARG A 371 18.71 14.13 -21.79
C ARG A 371 18.29 13.71 -20.40
N LEU A 372 18.36 12.41 -20.13
CA LEU A 372 17.95 11.80 -18.88
C LEU A 372 18.92 10.67 -18.51
N GLY A 373 19.60 10.80 -17.37
CA GLY A 373 20.52 9.76 -16.91
C GLY A 373 21.13 10.06 -15.55
N ASN A 374 21.31 9.02 -14.74
CA ASN A 374 22.24 9.07 -13.61
C ASN A 374 23.66 8.94 -14.15
N VAL A 375 24.56 9.81 -13.71
CA VAL A 375 25.90 9.92 -14.27
C VAL A 375 26.93 10.09 -13.16
N ALA A 376 28.16 9.66 -13.44
CA ALA A 376 29.28 9.79 -12.51
C ALA A 376 30.55 10.21 -13.25
N GLY A 377 31.49 10.77 -12.51
CA GLY A 377 32.71 11.30 -13.10
C GLY A 377 33.60 11.99 -12.09
N GLN A 378 34.39 12.94 -12.58
CA GLN A 378 35.40 13.65 -11.80
C GLN A 378 35.36 15.15 -12.05
N CYS A 379 35.64 15.94 -11.02
CA CYS A 379 35.86 17.38 -11.16
C CYS A 379 37.07 17.64 -12.05
N ALA A 380 36.96 18.51 -13.04
CA ALA A 380 38.09 18.87 -13.90
C ALA A 380 39.11 19.78 -13.18
N PHE A 381 38.66 20.50 -12.14
CA PHE A 381 39.44 21.47 -11.38
C PHE A 381 40.04 20.90 -10.08
N ALA A 382 39.70 19.66 -9.70
CA ALA A 382 40.13 19.04 -8.46
C ALA A 382 40.12 17.50 -8.58
N ALA A 383 41.01 16.82 -7.84
CA ALA A 383 40.98 15.36 -7.74
C ALA A 383 39.85 14.89 -6.80
N ALA A 384 38.60 15.02 -7.26
CA ALA A 384 37.39 14.68 -6.51
C ALA A 384 36.39 13.97 -7.43
N GLN A 385 35.78 12.90 -6.93
CA GLN A 385 34.68 12.23 -7.63
C GLN A 385 33.39 13.06 -7.52
N VAL A 386 32.58 12.99 -8.57
CA VAL A 386 31.24 13.56 -8.61
C VAL A 386 30.24 12.52 -9.12
N SER A 387 29.04 12.54 -8.59
CA SER A 387 27.91 11.76 -9.08
C SER A 387 26.65 12.60 -9.00
N GLY A 388 25.76 12.43 -9.95
CA GLY A 388 24.51 13.17 -10.00
C GLY A 388 23.63 12.67 -11.14
N TYR A 389 22.83 13.57 -11.69
CA TYR A 389 21.91 13.22 -12.78
C TYR A 389 21.75 14.38 -13.76
N GLU A 390 21.50 14.03 -15.02
CA GLU A 390 21.12 14.97 -16.07
C GLU A 390 19.63 14.82 -16.33
N ILE A 391 18.92 15.96 -16.33
CA ILE A 391 17.50 16.05 -16.66
C ILE A 391 17.19 17.40 -17.29
N HIS A 392 17.59 17.57 -18.54
CA HIS A 392 17.50 18.86 -19.22
C HIS A 392 17.05 18.74 -20.67
N MET A 393 16.47 19.84 -21.14
CA MET A 393 16.27 20.11 -22.55
C MET A 393 17.37 21.03 -23.03
N GLY A 394 17.78 20.85 -24.28
CA GLY A 394 18.71 21.73 -24.95
C GLY A 394 20.18 21.40 -24.77
N THR A 395 20.96 21.92 -25.70
CA THR A 395 22.40 21.68 -25.85
C THR A 395 23.11 23.01 -25.96
N SER A 396 24.21 23.17 -25.21
CA SER A 396 25.08 24.33 -25.31
C SER A 396 26.27 24.05 -26.22
N ALA A 397 26.73 25.06 -26.95
CA ALA A 397 27.92 25.01 -27.80
C ALA A 397 28.68 26.34 -27.74
N GLY A 398 30.01 26.29 -27.78
CA GLY A 398 30.87 27.49 -27.77
C GLY A 398 32.26 27.22 -27.19
N THR A 399 33.15 28.21 -27.26
CA THR A 399 34.54 28.06 -26.81
C THR A 399 34.66 27.90 -25.29
N ALA A 400 33.66 28.34 -24.52
CA ALA A 400 33.62 28.12 -23.08
C ALA A 400 33.66 26.63 -22.69
N LEU A 401 33.17 25.74 -23.56
CA LEU A 401 33.14 24.29 -23.32
C LEU A 401 34.51 23.61 -23.51
N ASP A 402 35.51 24.31 -24.07
CA ASP A 402 36.88 23.79 -24.20
C ASP A 402 37.56 23.62 -22.84
N ALA A 403 37.05 24.32 -21.80
CA ALA A 403 37.47 24.21 -20.42
C ALA A 403 36.33 23.60 -19.57
N PRO A 404 36.14 22.26 -19.57
CA PRO A 404 35.01 21.63 -18.89
C PRO A 404 35.11 21.78 -17.37
N ALA A 405 33.96 21.75 -16.69
CA ALA A 405 33.88 21.72 -15.23
C ALA A 405 34.06 20.29 -14.68
N PHE A 406 33.62 19.30 -15.45
CA PHE A 406 33.63 17.89 -15.07
C PHE A 406 33.99 17.00 -16.26
N TYR A 407 34.51 15.81 -15.95
CA TYR A 407 34.60 14.69 -16.88
C TYR A 407 33.61 13.62 -16.45
N ILE A 408 32.49 13.51 -17.16
CA ILE A 408 31.37 12.62 -16.83
C ILE A 408 31.36 11.43 -17.80
N ASP A 409 31.49 10.21 -17.31
CA ASP A 409 31.63 9.01 -18.16
C ASP A 409 32.74 9.17 -19.24
N GLY A 410 33.80 9.90 -18.91
CA GLY A 410 34.93 10.20 -19.80
C GLY A 410 34.69 11.33 -20.82
N ARG A 411 33.51 11.97 -20.82
CA ARG A 411 33.20 13.12 -21.70
C ARG A 411 33.39 14.46 -20.96
N PRO A 412 33.86 15.52 -21.64
CA PRO A 412 33.83 16.86 -21.06
C PRO A 412 32.39 17.33 -20.82
N GLU A 413 32.13 17.94 -19.67
CA GLU A 413 30.82 18.45 -19.26
C GLU A 413 30.96 19.80 -18.54
N GLY A 414 30.03 20.70 -18.83
CA GLY A 414 30.01 22.03 -18.23
C GLY A 414 31.12 22.94 -18.76
N ALA A 415 31.37 24.03 -18.04
CA ALA A 415 32.40 25.01 -18.33
C ALA A 415 32.96 25.64 -17.05
N ILE A 416 34.24 25.99 -17.05
CA ILE A 416 34.86 26.86 -16.06
C ILE A 416 35.49 28.05 -16.79
N SER A 417 35.21 29.27 -16.32
CA SER A 417 35.79 30.49 -16.91
C SER A 417 37.31 30.55 -16.70
N GLN A 418 38.02 31.23 -17.62
CA GLN A 418 39.48 31.34 -17.57
C GLN A 418 40.02 32.01 -16.31
N ASP A 419 39.26 32.96 -15.74
CA ASP A 419 39.57 33.63 -14.47
C ASP A 419 39.12 32.82 -13.23
N ASN A 420 38.61 31.60 -13.47
CA ASN A 420 38.16 30.65 -12.47
C ASN A 420 37.02 31.18 -11.57
N GLN A 421 36.24 32.17 -12.00
CA GLN A 421 35.14 32.75 -11.20
C GLN A 421 33.79 32.10 -11.45
N ILE A 422 33.59 31.50 -12.62
CA ILE A 422 32.30 31.00 -13.09
C ILE A 422 32.44 29.50 -13.39
N LEU A 423 31.51 28.72 -12.87
CA LEU A 423 31.35 27.31 -13.18
C LEU A 423 29.92 27.07 -13.66
N GLY A 424 29.76 26.38 -14.78
CA GLY A 424 28.47 26.01 -15.34
C GLY A 424 28.40 24.53 -15.60
N THR A 425 27.25 23.90 -15.36
CA THR A 425 27.06 22.46 -15.58
C THR A 425 25.60 22.09 -15.80
N TYR A 426 25.34 21.02 -16.55
CA TYR A 426 24.04 20.35 -16.66
C TYR A 426 23.79 19.34 -15.53
N LEU A 427 24.80 19.05 -14.72
CA LEU A 427 24.74 18.08 -13.63
C LEU A 427 23.94 18.63 -12.45
N HIS A 428 22.83 17.97 -12.14
CA HIS A 428 22.11 18.16 -10.89
C HIS A 428 22.60 17.19 -9.80
N GLY A 429 22.35 17.51 -8.53
CA GLY A 429 22.89 16.78 -7.38
C GLY A 429 24.40 16.96 -7.20
N LEU A 430 24.98 18.01 -7.80
CA LEU A 430 26.44 18.23 -7.82
C LEU A 430 27.07 18.42 -6.42
N PHE A 431 26.28 18.81 -5.42
CA PHE A 431 26.68 18.90 -4.02
C PHE A 431 26.32 17.66 -3.18
N ASP A 432 25.61 16.67 -3.75
CA ASP A 432 25.16 15.49 -3.01
C ASP A 432 26.32 14.50 -2.78
N HIS A 433 27.30 14.45 -3.69
CA HIS A 433 28.51 13.65 -3.50
C HIS A 433 29.49 14.37 -2.57
N PRO A 434 29.92 13.78 -1.44
CA PRO A 434 30.70 14.49 -0.43
C PRO A 434 32.01 15.10 -0.95
N GLU A 435 32.76 14.35 -1.77
CA GLU A 435 34.03 14.85 -2.36
C GLU A 435 33.80 16.05 -3.30
N ALA A 436 32.74 16.00 -4.11
CA ALA A 436 32.40 17.07 -5.03
C ALA A 436 31.96 18.32 -4.27
N CYS A 437 31.10 18.14 -3.25
CA CYS A 437 30.65 19.23 -2.38
C CYS A 437 31.83 19.97 -1.74
N SER A 438 32.75 19.24 -1.11
CA SER A 438 33.96 19.84 -0.52
C SER A 438 34.85 20.50 -1.57
N ALA A 439 35.03 19.89 -2.75
CA ALA A 439 35.83 20.48 -3.82
C ALA A 439 35.23 21.79 -4.36
N LEU A 440 33.91 21.82 -4.57
CA LEU A 440 33.19 22.99 -5.05
C LEU A 440 33.15 24.12 -4.02
N LEU A 441 32.93 23.81 -2.75
CA LEU A 441 33.01 24.80 -1.68
C LEU A 441 34.43 25.38 -1.56
N ARG A 442 35.47 24.56 -1.66
CA ARG A 442 36.87 25.02 -1.68
C ARG A 442 37.16 25.89 -2.91
N TRP A 443 36.69 25.48 -4.09
CA TRP A 443 36.77 26.30 -5.30
C TRP A 443 36.05 27.64 -5.14
N ALA A 444 34.93 27.65 -4.44
CA ALA A 444 34.14 28.85 -4.15
C ALA A 444 34.77 29.75 -3.07
N GLY A 445 35.76 29.27 -2.32
CA GLY A 445 36.50 30.03 -1.31
C GLY A 445 36.25 29.61 0.15
N LEU A 446 35.46 28.55 0.38
CA LEU A 446 35.27 27.97 1.72
C LEU A 446 36.23 26.79 1.93
N ASP A 447 37.24 26.98 2.78
CA ASP A 447 38.06 25.88 3.25
C ASP A 447 37.46 25.31 4.55
N SER A 448 36.86 24.13 4.44
CA SER A 448 36.28 23.41 5.58
C SER A 448 36.71 21.94 5.54
N GLU A 449 37.03 21.40 6.71
CA GLU A 449 37.23 19.96 6.92
C GLU A 449 35.91 19.22 7.14
N THR A 450 34.78 19.95 7.25
CA THR A 450 33.48 19.35 7.45
C THR A 450 32.99 18.68 6.17
N VAL A 451 32.62 17.42 6.29
CA VAL A 451 32.03 16.64 5.20
C VAL A 451 30.55 16.41 5.51
N VAL A 452 29.68 16.80 4.59
CA VAL A 452 28.24 16.53 4.67
C VAL A 452 27.93 15.33 3.80
N ASP A 453 27.44 14.26 4.43
CA ASP A 453 26.88 13.10 3.73
C ASP A 453 25.35 13.18 3.78
N LEU A 454 24.76 13.73 2.72
CA LEU A 454 23.32 13.89 2.61
C LEU A 454 22.59 12.54 2.55
N SER A 455 23.21 11.50 1.99
CA SER A 455 22.65 10.15 1.94
C SER A 455 22.53 9.56 3.35
N ALA A 456 23.56 9.73 4.19
CA ALA A 456 23.52 9.32 5.59
C ALA A 456 22.44 10.08 6.39
N LEU A 457 22.32 11.41 6.20
CA LEU A 457 21.28 12.22 6.85
C LEU A 457 19.86 11.81 6.43
N ARG A 458 19.65 11.53 5.14
CA ARG A 458 18.39 11.00 4.60
C ARG A 458 18.06 9.64 5.19
N ASN A 459 19.01 8.71 5.20
CA ASN A 459 18.82 7.38 5.77
C ASN A 459 18.48 7.43 7.26
N HIS A 460 19.16 8.28 8.03
CA HIS A 460 18.84 8.50 9.44
C HIS A 460 17.42 9.08 9.63
N SER A 461 17.00 9.98 8.76
CA SER A 461 15.63 10.54 8.78
C SER A 461 14.58 9.47 8.44
N LEU A 462 14.85 8.62 7.44
CA LEU A 462 14.02 7.47 7.09
C LEU A 462 13.91 6.48 8.25
N ASP A 463 15.00 6.28 8.98
CA ASP A 463 15.02 5.41 10.16
C ASP A 463 14.17 5.98 11.31
N ARG A 464 14.28 7.29 11.57
CA ARG A 464 13.48 7.97 12.59
C ARG A 464 11.97 7.94 12.29
N ILE A 465 11.56 8.17 11.03
CA ILE A 465 10.14 8.08 10.66
C ILE A 465 9.63 6.64 10.75
N ALA A 466 10.46 5.65 10.41
CA ALA A 466 10.12 4.23 10.53
C ALA A 466 9.87 3.87 12.00
N ASP A 467 10.81 4.20 12.90
CA ASP A 467 10.69 3.91 14.33
C ASP A 467 9.45 4.56 14.94
N ALA A 468 9.15 5.82 14.57
CA ALA A 468 7.95 6.52 15.02
C ALA A 468 6.65 5.93 14.46
N THR A 469 6.71 5.21 13.34
CA THR A 469 5.56 4.58 12.67
C THR A 469 5.36 3.12 13.09
N GLN A 470 6.23 2.56 13.93
CA GLN A 470 6.12 1.19 14.43
C GLN A 470 4.71 0.85 15.00
N PRO A 471 4.04 1.73 15.79
CA PRO A 471 2.71 1.43 16.30
C PRO A 471 1.66 1.20 15.20
N LEU A 472 1.75 1.95 14.08
CA LEU A 472 0.87 1.74 12.93
C LEU A 472 1.13 0.38 12.28
N PHE A 473 2.41 0.03 12.12
CA PHE A 473 2.79 -1.26 11.56
C PHE A 473 2.28 -2.42 12.43
N ASP A 474 2.42 -2.32 13.75
CA ASP A 474 1.94 -3.33 14.69
C ASP A 474 0.41 -3.48 14.64
N ALA A 475 -0.32 -2.36 14.56
CA ALA A 475 -1.78 -2.37 14.40
C ALA A 475 -2.21 -3.06 13.08
N LEU A 476 -1.51 -2.76 11.98
CA LEU A 476 -1.75 -3.37 10.67
C LEU A 476 -1.49 -4.88 10.67
N VAL A 477 -0.42 -5.34 11.33
CA VAL A 477 -0.14 -6.77 11.51
C VAL A 477 -1.21 -7.44 12.38
N ALA A 478 -1.64 -6.80 13.46
CA ALA A 478 -2.69 -7.32 14.33
C ALA A 478 -4.04 -7.47 13.58
N MET A 479 -4.40 -6.53 12.71
CA MET A 479 -5.61 -6.62 11.90
C MET A 479 -5.61 -7.81 10.94
N ASN A 480 -4.47 -8.13 10.31
CA ASN A 480 -4.39 -9.27 9.39
C ASN A 480 -4.38 -10.64 10.10
N ASN A 481 -4.02 -10.67 11.39
CA ASN A 481 -4.08 -11.87 12.23
C ASN A 481 -5.45 -12.11 12.87
N GLN A 482 -6.42 -11.21 12.68
CA GLN A 482 -7.82 -11.49 12.99
C GLN A 482 -8.45 -12.25 11.82
N PRO A 483 -9.23 -13.33 12.05
CA PRO A 483 -9.90 -14.07 10.99
C PRO A 483 -11.08 -13.24 10.46
N VAL A 484 -10.78 -12.19 9.72
CA VAL A 484 -11.74 -11.52 8.84
C VAL A 484 -11.71 -12.29 7.53
N LEU A 485 -12.86 -12.83 7.15
CA LEU A 485 -13.10 -13.42 5.83
C LEU A 485 -12.71 -12.42 4.74
N GLN A 486 -11.47 -12.46 4.26
CA GLN A 486 -11.08 -11.80 3.03
C GLN A 486 -11.76 -12.55 1.89
N LYS A 487 -12.73 -11.89 1.27
CA LYS A 487 -13.33 -12.32 0.02
C LYS A 487 -12.32 -12.02 -1.08
N THR A 488 -11.89 -13.02 -1.82
CA THR A 488 -11.01 -12.87 -2.99
C THR A 488 -11.70 -12.06 -4.11
N PRO A 489 -10.97 -11.24 -4.91
CA PRO A 489 -11.60 -10.39 -5.94
C PRO A 489 -11.84 -11.12 -7.27
N ASP A 490 -13.01 -10.87 -7.84
CA ASP A 490 -13.38 -10.82 -9.26
C ASP A 490 -12.99 -11.97 -10.20
N SER A 491 -13.23 -13.17 -9.71
CA SER A 491 -14.01 -14.12 -10.48
C SER A 491 -15.19 -14.53 -9.61
N GLU A 492 -16.44 -14.34 -10.05
CA GLU A 492 -17.61 -14.94 -9.36
C GLU A 492 -17.43 -16.46 -9.19
N GLN A 493 -16.55 -17.05 -9.99
CA GLN A 493 -16.19 -18.45 -9.97
C GLN A 493 -14.83 -18.68 -9.28
N PHE A 494 -14.78 -19.56 -8.29
CA PHE A 494 -13.52 -20.05 -7.73
C PHE A 494 -12.59 -20.60 -8.84
N SER A 495 -11.27 -20.52 -8.67
CA SER A 495 -10.31 -21.10 -9.62
C SER A 495 -10.51 -22.62 -9.74
N ALA A 496 -10.07 -23.23 -10.85
CA ALA A 496 -10.24 -24.67 -11.05
C ALA A 496 -9.67 -25.55 -9.90
N PRO A 497 -8.50 -25.23 -9.31
CA PRO A 497 -8.02 -25.93 -8.11
C PRO A 497 -8.90 -25.74 -6.87
N GLU A 498 -9.42 -24.54 -6.65
CA GLU A 498 -10.32 -24.25 -5.53
C GLU A 498 -11.67 -24.98 -5.68
N ILE A 499 -12.26 -24.96 -6.89
CA ILE A 499 -13.44 -25.76 -7.24
C ILE A 499 -13.18 -27.24 -6.97
N ALA A 500 -12.06 -27.77 -7.47
CA ALA A 500 -11.69 -29.17 -7.25
C ALA A 500 -11.53 -29.49 -5.75
N GLY A 501 -10.95 -28.57 -4.98
CA GLY A 501 -10.83 -28.66 -3.52
C GLY A 501 -12.17 -28.79 -2.81
N VAL A 502 -13.14 -27.95 -3.16
CA VAL A 502 -14.51 -28.00 -2.61
C VAL A 502 -15.18 -29.34 -2.93
N TYR A 503 -15.20 -29.75 -4.21
CA TYR A 503 -15.81 -31.03 -4.61
C TYR A 503 -15.08 -32.24 -4.02
N ARG A 504 -13.77 -32.15 -3.80
CA ARG A 504 -13.00 -33.18 -3.11
C ARG A 504 -13.39 -33.30 -1.65
N ALA A 505 -13.47 -32.19 -0.92
CA ALA A 505 -13.91 -32.19 0.48
C ALA A 505 -15.32 -32.76 0.62
N ILE A 506 -16.26 -32.37 -0.27
CA ILE A 506 -17.62 -32.93 -0.32
C ILE A 506 -17.56 -34.44 -0.57
N ARG A 507 -16.86 -34.89 -1.60
CA ARG A 507 -16.83 -36.31 -1.99
C ARG A 507 -16.13 -37.18 -0.96
N GLU A 508 -15.07 -36.68 -0.32
CA GLU A 508 -14.19 -37.44 0.56
C GLU A 508 -14.50 -37.27 2.05
N ARG A 509 -15.45 -36.40 2.45
CA ARG A 509 -15.92 -36.40 3.83
C ARG A 509 -16.51 -37.77 4.15
N ARG A 510 -16.21 -38.27 5.35
CA ARG A 510 -16.66 -39.59 5.80
C ARG A 510 -17.27 -39.46 7.17
N ASP A 511 -18.25 -40.32 7.40
CA ASP A 511 -18.87 -40.48 8.69
C ASP A 511 -18.01 -41.40 9.56
N MET A 512 -17.05 -40.80 10.27
CA MET A 512 -16.00 -41.53 10.96
C MET A 512 -16.49 -42.10 12.29
N ARG A 513 -15.96 -43.27 12.66
CA ARG A 513 -16.26 -44.00 13.91
C ARG A 513 -15.01 -44.54 14.60
N HIS A 514 -13.87 -44.47 13.94
CA HIS A 514 -12.57 -44.87 14.45
C HIS A 514 -11.71 -43.62 14.59
N PHE A 515 -11.33 -43.29 15.81
CA PHE A 515 -10.57 -42.10 16.17
C PHE A 515 -9.38 -42.48 17.04
N HIS A 516 -8.35 -41.63 17.01
CA HIS A 516 -7.27 -41.65 17.99
C HIS A 516 -7.60 -40.73 19.16
N SER A 517 -7.08 -41.06 20.33
CA SER A 517 -7.21 -40.26 21.56
C SER A 517 -6.32 -39.01 21.57
N GLN A 518 -5.63 -38.70 20.48
CA GLN A 518 -4.82 -37.48 20.37
C GLN A 518 -5.76 -36.26 20.38
N PRO A 519 -5.47 -35.23 21.19
CA PRO A 519 -6.28 -34.02 21.23
C PRO A 519 -6.19 -33.27 19.90
N ILE A 520 -7.22 -32.48 19.59
CA ILE A 520 -7.15 -31.50 18.51
C ILE A 520 -6.83 -30.12 19.11
N GLU A 521 -6.13 -29.29 18.34
CA GLU A 521 -5.80 -27.94 18.76
C GLU A 521 -7.05 -27.09 18.97
N ALA A 522 -7.07 -26.28 20.04
CA ALA A 522 -8.25 -25.49 20.40
C ALA A 522 -8.65 -24.50 19.29
N GLU A 523 -7.67 -23.88 18.64
CA GLU A 523 -7.89 -22.98 17.50
C GLU A 523 -8.49 -23.71 16.29
N GLN A 524 -8.11 -24.98 16.08
CA GLN A 524 -8.62 -25.79 14.98
C GLN A 524 -10.09 -26.14 15.19
N LEU A 525 -10.48 -26.54 16.41
CA LEU A 525 -11.88 -26.73 16.76
C LEU A 525 -12.71 -25.45 16.56
N LEU A 526 -12.15 -24.30 16.96
CA LEU A 526 -12.82 -23.01 16.81
C LEU A 526 -13.08 -22.66 15.34
N ARG A 527 -12.12 -22.92 14.44
CA ARG A 527 -12.32 -22.74 12.99
C ARG A 527 -13.46 -23.59 12.45
N PHE A 528 -13.63 -24.82 12.92
CA PHE A 528 -14.75 -25.67 12.50
C PHE A 528 -16.09 -25.13 12.98
N ILE A 529 -16.17 -24.64 14.22
CA ILE A 529 -17.38 -23.99 14.75
C ILE A 529 -17.69 -22.70 13.98
N GLN A 530 -16.66 -21.91 13.62
CA GLN A 530 -16.82 -20.71 12.80
C GLN A 530 -17.37 -21.05 11.40
N ALA A 531 -16.85 -22.10 10.75
CA ALA A 531 -17.39 -22.58 9.48
C ALA A 531 -18.87 -22.99 9.62
N ALA A 532 -19.24 -23.62 10.73
CA ALA A 532 -20.63 -23.94 11.03
C ALA A 532 -21.50 -22.68 11.16
N HIS A 533 -20.99 -21.65 11.83
CA HIS A 533 -21.70 -20.39 12.04
C HIS A 533 -21.96 -19.60 10.74
N GLN A 534 -21.18 -19.87 9.69
CA GLN A 534 -21.41 -19.32 8.34
C GLN A 534 -22.51 -20.09 7.56
N GLY A 535 -23.12 -21.12 8.16
CA GLY A 535 -24.22 -21.86 7.55
C GLY A 535 -25.40 -20.94 7.21
N PRO A 536 -26.07 -21.15 6.06
CA PRO A 536 -27.29 -20.43 5.76
C PRO A 536 -28.36 -20.73 6.82
N SER A 537 -29.08 -19.70 7.26
CA SER A 537 -30.21 -19.89 8.18
C SER A 537 -31.43 -19.09 7.74
N VAL A 538 -32.57 -19.78 7.71
CA VAL A 538 -33.86 -19.16 7.36
C VAL A 538 -34.23 -18.12 8.41
N GLY A 539 -34.69 -16.95 7.96
CA GLY A 539 -34.99 -15.83 8.85
C GLY A 539 -33.80 -15.33 9.64
N TYR A 540 -32.57 -15.69 9.20
CA TYR A 540 -31.32 -15.36 9.87
C TYR A 540 -31.28 -15.81 11.35
N MET A 541 -31.92 -16.95 11.62
CA MET A 541 -32.16 -17.45 12.98
C MET A 541 -30.92 -17.96 13.70
N GLN A 542 -29.98 -18.55 12.95
CA GLN A 542 -28.83 -19.26 13.51
C GLN A 542 -29.21 -20.20 14.68
N PRO A 543 -30.09 -21.19 14.44
CA PRO A 543 -30.74 -21.97 15.50
C PRO A 543 -29.80 -22.86 16.30
N TRP A 544 -28.57 -23.10 15.84
CA TRP A 544 -27.66 -24.05 16.44
C TRP A 544 -26.99 -23.52 17.72
N ARG A 545 -26.78 -24.43 18.67
CA ARG A 545 -25.93 -24.31 19.85
C ARG A 545 -25.00 -25.51 19.89
N PHE A 546 -23.73 -25.26 20.18
CA PHE A 546 -22.72 -26.30 20.34
C PHE A 546 -22.31 -26.38 21.80
N ILE A 547 -22.47 -27.55 22.41
CA ILE A 547 -22.02 -27.82 23.78
C ILE A 547 -20.83 -28.77 23.68
N ARG A 548 -19.64 -28.30 24.09
CA ARG A 548 -18.44 -29.12 24.14
C ARG A 548 -18.42 -29.91 25.45
N ILE A 549 -18.37 -31.24 25.34
CA ILE A 549 -18.37 -32.13 26.50
C ILE A 549 -16.93 -32.42 26.92
N THR A 550 -16.44 -31.64 27.89
CA THR A 550 -15.12 -31.82 28.49
C THR A 550 -15.14 -32.67 29.76
N ASP A 551 -16.30 -32.82 30.39
CA ASP A 551 -16.50 -33.68 31.57
C ASP A 551 -16.53 -35.17 31.16
N ILE A 552 -15.61 -35.93 31.73
CA ILE A 552 -15.41 -37.37 31.44
C ILE A 552 -16.60 -38.21 31.90
N GLU A 553 -17.21 -37.91 33.05
CA GLU A 553 -18.34 -38.67 33.57
C GLU A 553 -19.61 -38.38 32.77
N LEU A 554 -19.84 -37.11 32.43
CA LEU A 554 -20.94 -36.74 31.52
C LEU A 554 -20.78 -37.45 30.16
N ARG A 555 -19.55 -37.49 29.63
CA ARG A 555 -19.25 -38.20 28.38
C ARG A 555 -19.56 -39.70 28.46
N LYS A 556 -19.24 -40.35 29.58
CA LYS A 556 -19.59 -41.76 29.82
C LYS A 556 -21.10 -41.98 29.92
N GLN A 557 -21.82 -41.07 30.57
CA GLN A 557 -23.29 -41.13 30.67
C GLN A 557 -23.95 -41.00 29.29
N ILE A 558 -23.48 -40.06 28.46
CA ILE A 558 -23.93 -39.91 27.07
C ILE A 558 -23.65 -41.18 26.26
N HIS A 559 -22.44 -41.74 26.38
CA HIS A 559 -22.09 -42.99 25.71
C HIS A 559 -22.99 -44.16 26.15
N GLN A 560 -23.25 -44.31 27.45
CA GLN A 560 -24.13 -45.36 27.97
C GLN A 560 -25.53 -45.24 27.38
N HIS A 561 -26.09 -44.03 27.36
CA HIS A 561 -27.40 -43.77 26.77
C HIS A 561 -27.45 -44.14 25.27
N VAL A 562 -26.43 -43.75 24.50
CA VAL A 562 -26.31 -44.13 23.09
C VAL A 562 -26.23 -45.65 22.90
N ASN A 563 -25.55 -46.35 23.81
CA ASN A 563 -25.45 -47.80 23.76
C ASN A 563 -26.79 -48.50 24.12
N ASP A 564 -27.54 -47.96 25.07
CA ASP A 564 -28.88 -48.47 25.40
C ASP A 564 -29.85 -48.29 24.22
N GLU A 565 -29.83 -47.12 23.57
CA GLU A 565 -30.61 -46.84 22.36
C GLU A 565 -30.19 -47.68 21.15
N ARG A 566 -28.90 -48.01 21.04
CA ARG A 566 -28.41 -48.96 20.03
C ARG A 566 -29.05 -50.34 20.22
N LEU A 567 -29.19 -50.83 21.45
CA LEU A 567 -29.83 -52.13 21.72
C LEU A 567 -31.33 -52.10 21.37
N LEU A 568 -32.03 -51.01 21.70
CA LEU A 568 -33.44 -50.81 21.33
C LEU A 568 -33.62 -50.74 19.81
N THR A 569 -32.74 -50.00 19.11
CA THR A 569 -32.74 -49.92 17.64
C THR A 569 -32.50 -51.28 17.01
N ALA A 570 -31.57 -52.06 17.55
CA ALA A 570 -31.29 -53.41 17.08
C ALA A 570 -32.52 -54.32 17.18
N GLN A 571 -33.33 -54.19 18.24
CA GLN A 571 -34.60 -54.93 18.39
C GLN A 571 -35.65 -54.46 17.36
N ALA A 572 -35.71 -53.16 17.08
CA ALA A 572 -36.66 -52.60 16.11
C ALA A 572 -36.37 -53.02 14.65
N LEU A 573 -35.12 -53.38 14.32
CA LEU A 573 -34.70 -53.77 12.97
C LEU A 573 -35.04 -55.21 12.58
N GLY A 574 -35.61 -56.01 13.48
CA GLY A 574 -36.12 -57.36 13.20
C GLY A 574 -35.08 -58.29 12.57
N GLU A 575 -35.28 -58.71 11.32
CA GLU A 575 -34.41 -59.69 10.66
C GLU A 575 -32.96 -59.20 10.44
N ARG A 576 -32.73 -57.88 10.44
CA ARG A 576 -31.39 -57.27 10.23
C ARG A 576 -30.64 -56.97 11.52
N THR A 577 -31.13 -57.41 12.69
CA THR A 577 -30.49 -57.16 14.00
C THR A 577 -29.01 -57.58 14.02
N ASN A 578 -28.70 -58.78 13.52
CA ASN A 578 -27.33 -59.32 13.56
C ASN A 578 -26.36 -58.55 12.68
N GLU A 579 -26.82 -58.06 11.52
CA GLU A 579 -26.03 -57.21 10.63
C GLU A 579 -25.76 -55.86 11.28
N PHE A 580 -26.80 -55.25 11.86
CA PHE A 580 -26.69 -53.96 12.54
C PHE A 580 -25.74 -53.99 13.74
N MET A 581 -25.81 -55.04 14.55
CA MET A 581 -24.98 -55.15 15.76
C MET A 581 -23.48 -55.30 15.46
N ARG A 582 -23.10 -55.70 14.23
CA ARG A 582 -21.71 -55.76 13.79
C ARG A 582 -21.16 -54.40 13.36
N LEU A 583 -22.03 -53.45 13.01
CA LEU A 583 -21.62 -52.11 12.60
C LEU A 583 -21.09 -51.33 13.81
N LYS A 584 -19.96 -50.63 13.61
CA LYS A 584 -19.52 -49.62 14.57
C LYS A 584 -20.32 -48.34 14.32
N VAL A 585 -21.22 -48.02 15.24
CA VAL A 585 -22.22 -46.97 15.07
C VAL A 585 -21.91 -45.68 15.84
N GLU A 586 -20.90 -45.68 16.71
CA GLU A 586 -20.43 -44.49 17.45
C GLU A 586 -18.90 -44.46 17.61
N GLY A 587 -18.36 -43.35 18.14
CA GLY A 587 -16.94 -43.18 18.47
C GLY A 587 -16.72 -42.27 19.68
N ILE A 588 -17.72 -42.17 20.56
CA ILE A 588 -17.88 -41.18 21.62
C ILE A 588 -16.75 -41.25 22.62
N LEU A 589 -16.29 -42.44 23.02
CA LEU A 589 -15.20 -42.55 24.00
C LEU A 589 -13.81 -42.35 23.38
N ALA A 590 -13.68 -42.53 22.06
CA ALA A 590 -12.40 -42.56 21.37
C ALA A 590 -12.04 -41.23 20.69
N CYS A 591 -13.02 -40.38 20.38
CA CYS A 591 -12.76 -39.11 19.71
C CYS A 591 -11.99 -38.13 20.59
N ALA A 592 -11.37 -37.12 19.99
CA ALA A 592 -10.71 -36.06 20.75
C ALA A 592 -11.75 -35.20 21.47
N GLU A 593 -12.75 -34.75 20.70
CA GLU A 593 -13.80 -33.85 21.15
C GLU A 593 -15.18 -34.46 20.91
N LEU A 594 -16.07 -34.30 21.87
CA LEU A 594 -17.48 -34.61 21.74
C LEU A 594 -18.29 -33.30 21.81
N LEU A 595 -19.07 -33.03 20.77
CA LEU A 595 -19.99 -31.89 20.74
C LEU A 595 -21.43 -32.38 20.72
N VAL A 596 -22.28 -31.80 21.56
CA VAL A 596 -23.74 -31.87 21.42
C VAL A 596 -24.17 -30.67 20.59
N VAL A 597 -24.84 -30.91 19.46
CA VAL A 597 -25.46 -29.86 18.67
C VAL A 597 -26.95 -29.84 18.97
N GLY A 598 -27.46 -28.69 19.40
CA GLY A 598 -28.87 -28.50 19.71
C GLY A 598 -29.46 -27.29 19.03
N LEU A 599 -30.76 -27.34 18.79
CA LEU A 599 -31.56 -26.20 18.43
C LEU A 599 -31.85 -25.37 19.69
N ALA A 600 -31.62 -24.06 19.63
CA ALA A 600 -31.86 -23.10 20.71
C ALA A 600 -33.33 -23.10 21.15
N ASP A 601 -33.65 -22.68 22.36
CA ASP A 601 -35.04 -22.39 22.75
C ASP A 601 -35.61 -21.18 22.00
N LYS A 602 -36.92 -20.92 22.14
CA LYS A 602 -37.62 -19.74 21.61
C LYS A 602 -37.52 -19.53 20.10
N ARG A 603 -37.38 -20.61 19.34
CA ARG A 603 -37.27 -20.52 17.87
C ARG A 603 -38.57 -20.02 17.25
N GLU A 604 -39.69 -20.26 17.91
CA GLU A 604 -41.04 -19.82 17.54
C GLU A 604 -41.16 -18.30 17.37
N ASP A 605 -40.28 -17.51 18.00
CA ASP A 605 -40.21 -16.05 17.81
C ASP A 605 -39.79 -15.67 16.38
N TYR A 606 -39.13 -16.58 15.66
CA TYR A 606 -38.70 -16.37 14.29
C TYR A 606 -39.77 -16.85 13.30
N VAL A 607 -40.67 -15.93 12.95
CA VAL A 607 -41.80 -16.20 12.05
C VAL A 607 -41.37 -16.33 10.60
N PHE A 608 -40.41 -15.50 10.15
CA PHE A 608 -40.00 -15.44 8.75
C PHE A 608 -39.34 -16.75 8.31
N GLY A 609 -40.00 -17.47 7.41
CA GLY A 609 -39.57 -18.73 6.83
C GLY A 609 -39.79 -20.00 7.68
N ARG A 610 -40.16 -19.87 8.96
CA ARG A 610 -40.66 -21.01 9.77
C ARG A 610 -42.17 -21.10 9.91
N ARG A 611 -42.92 -20.01 9.67
CA ARG A 611 -44.39 -20.01 9.78
C ARG A 611 -45.04 -21.15 9.00
N THR A 612 -44.55 -21.42 7.79
CA THR A 612 -45.09 -22.46 6.89
C THR A 612 -44.35 -23.79 7.00
N MET A 613 -43.11 -23.79 7.49
CA MET A 613 -42.25 -24.97 7.62
C MET A 613 -41.43 -24.86 8.91
N PRO A 614 -42.00 -25.27 10.06
CA PRO A 614 -41.34 -25.15 11.36
C PRO A 614 -39.98 -25.85 11.43
N GLU A 615 -39.74 -26.88 10.63
CA GLU A 615 -38.51 -27.69 10.59
C GLU A 615 -37.32 -27.00 9.90
N MET A 616 -37.50 -25.77 9.38
CA MET A 616 -36.41 -25.02 8.76
C MET A 616 -35.28 -24.66 9.74
N ASP A 617 -35.54 -24.74 11.05
CA ASP A 617 -34.51 -24.66 12.08
C ASP A 617 -33.54 -25.85 12.01
N LEU A 618 -34.05 -27.07 11.92
CA LEU A 618 -33.29 -28.30 11.74
C LEU A 618 -32.54 -28.30 10.41
N ALA A 619 -33.18 -27.85 9.33
CA ALA A 619 -32.52 -27.73 8.02
C ALA A 619 -31.34 -26.75 8.08
N SER A 620 -31.53 -25.58 8.71
CA SER A 620 -30.47 -24.58 8.89
C SER A 620 -29.31 -25.13 9.73
N ALA A 621 -29.61 -25.83 10.83
CA ALA A 621 -28.60 -26.46 11.67
C ALA A 621 -27.86 -27.60 10.94
N SER A 622 -28.55 -28.35 10.08
CA SER A 622 -27.93 -29.40 9.25
C SER A 622 -26.91 -28.82 8.26
N CYS A 623 -27.21 -27.65 7.66
CA CYS A 623 -26.26 -26.93 6.82
C CYS A 623 -25.03 -26.46 7.62
N ALA A 624 -25.23 -25.93 8.84
CA ALA A 624 -24.14 -25.55 9.73
C ALA A 624 -23.24 -26.75 10.07
N ILE A 625 -23.82 -27.89 10.45
CA ILE A 625 -23.06 -29.12 10.73
C ILE A 625 -22.30 -29.60 9.48
N GLN A 626 -22.91 -29.51 8.30
CA GLN A 626 -22.26 -29.87 7.04
C GLN A 626 -21.05 -28.96 6.75
N ASN A 627 -21.13 -27.66 7.01
CA ASN A 627 -19.97 -26.75 6.89
C ASN A 627 -18.85 -27.11 7.87
N PHE A 628 -19.19 -27.38 9.14
CA PHE A 628 -18.25 -27.89 10.15
C PHE A 628 -17.50 -29.12 9.62
N TRP A 629 -18.24 -30.08 9.07
CA TRP A 629 -17.70 -31.35 8.59
C TRP A 629 -16.76 -31.18 7.39
N LEU A 630 -17.11 -30.28 6.47
CA LEU A 630 -16.27 -29.97 5.31
C LEU A 630 -14.97 -29.30 5.72
N ALA A 631 -15.03 -28.33 6.64
CA ALA A 631 -13.84 -27.67 7.18
C ALA A 631 -12.93 -28.67 7.90
N ALA A 632 -13.50 -29.52 8.77
CA ALA A 632 -12.74 -30.57 9.44
C ALA A 632 -12.08 -31.54 8.46
N ARG A 633 -12.81 -31.98 7.42
CA ARG A 633 -12.26 -32.87 6.39
C ARG A 633 -11.11 -32.21 5.62
N ALA A 634 -11.24 -30.93 5.27
CA ALA A 634 -10.22 -30.17 4.55
C ALA A 634 -8.92 -30.05 5.37
N GLU A 635 -9.03 -29.94 6.70
CA GLU A 635 -7.91 -29.92 7.63
C GLU A 635 -7.43 -31.32 8.09
N GLY A 636 -7.96 -32.39 7.51
CA GLY A 636 -7.53 -33.76 7.82
C GLY A 636 -8.08 -34.34 9.13
N ILE A 637 -9.08 -33.69 9.74
CA ILE A 637 -9.75 -34.16 10.95
C ILE A 637 -11.00 -34.97 10.61
N GLY A 638 -11.17 -36.10 11.30
CA GLY A 638 -12.36 -36.93 11.18
C GLY A 638 -13.51 -36.37 12.00
N VAL A 639 -14.73 -36.47 11.46
CA VAL A 639 -15.96 -36.17 12.18
C VAL A 639 -16.92 -37.35 12.00
N GLY A 640 -17.67 -37.66 13.05
CA GLY A 640 -18.69 -38.69 13.08
C GLY A 640 -19.99 -38.17 13.68
N TRP A 641 -21.10 -38.32 12.97
CA TRP A 641 -22.43 -37.99 13.48
C TRP A 641 -23.06 -39.20 14.16
N VAL A 642 -23.38 -39.08 15.44
CA VAL A 642 -24.17 -40.07 16.19
C VAL A 642 -25.58 -39.54 16.41
N SER A 643 -26.58 -40.33 16.01
CA SER A 643 -28.01 -39.98 16.08
C SER A 643 -28.86 -41.00 16.85
N MET A 644 -28.27 -42.07 17.39
CA MET A 644 -28.99 -43.07 18.19
C MET A 644 -29.04 -42.60 19.65
N PHE A 645 -29.88 -41.63 19.94
CA PHE A 645 -30.12 -41.16 21.30
C PHE A 645 -31.55 -40.63 21.41
N ASP A 646 -32.19 -40.79 22.57
CA ASP A 646 -33.36 -39.99 22.93
C ASP A 646 -32.98 -38.52 23.20
N PRO A 647 -33.49 -37.54 22.42
CA PRO A 647 -33.22 -36.13 22.64
C PRO A 647 -33.61 -35.60 24.02
N ALA A 648 -34.67 -36.14 24.65
CA ALA A 648 -35.11 -35.69 25.97
C ALA A 648 -34.07 -36.02 27.04
N GLN A 649 -33.46 -37.21 26.97
CA GLN A 649 -32.41 -37.62 27.89
C GLN A 649 -31.13 -36.80 27.71
N ILE A 650 -30.71 -36.53 26.47
CA ILE A 650 -29.53 -35.66 26.21
C ILE A 650 -29.77 -34.23 26.71
N ARG A 651 -30.98 -33.69 26.52
CA ARG A 651 -31.36 -32.37 27.04
C ARG A 651 -31.19 -32.29 28.56
N THR A 652 -31.64 -33.32 29.26
CA THR A 652 -31.48 -33.44 30.72
C THR A 652 -30.01 -33.55 31.13
N LEU A 653 -29.26 -34.46 30.50
CA LEU A 653 -27.83 -34.67 30.80
C LEU A 653 -27.00 -33.40 30.59
N CYS A 654 -27.32 -32.60 29.57
CA CYS A 654 -26.58 -31.39 29.23
C CYS A 654 -27.19 -30.10 29.82
N ALA A 655 -28.17 -30.22 30.73
CA ALA A 655 -28.87 -29.09 31.37
C ALA A 655 -29.38 -28.03 30.35
N MET A 656 -29.87 -28.51 29.21
CA MET A 656 -30.35 -27.65 28.13
C MET A 656 -31.75 -27.08 28.45
N PRO A 657 -32.07 -25.84 28.03
CA PRO A 657 -33.32 -25.17 28.41
C PRO A 657 -34.57 -25.83 27.81
N GLU A 658 -35.72 -25.60 28.44
CA GLU A 658 -37.01 -26.05 27.89
C GLU A 658 -37.25 -25.42 26.50
N GLY A 659 -37.81 -26.19 25.56
CA GLY A 659 -37.97 -25.78 24.16
C GLY A 659 -36.73 -25.96 23.28
N SER A 660 -35.54 -26.18 23.86
CA SER A 660 -34.36 -26.60 23.09
C SER A 660 -34.44 -28.08 22.71
N GLN A 661 -33.70 -28.45 21.66
CA GLN A 661 -33.73 -29.82 21.13
C GLN A 661 -32.34 -30.25 20.67
N PRO A 662 -31.68 -31.22 21.32
CA PRO A 662 -30.45 -31.81 20.78
C PRO A 662 -30.77 -32.60 19.50
N ILE A 663 -29.96 -32.42 18.47
CA ILE A 663 -30.16 -32.98 17.12
C ILE A 663 -28.99 -33.83 16.64
N ALA A 664 -27.80 -33.65 17.22
CA ALA A 664 -26.62 -34.42 16.86
C ALA A 664 -25.62 -34.54 18.00
N LEU A 665 -24.91 -35.67 18.05
CA LEU A 665 -23.67 -35.81 18.78
C LEU A 665 -22.53 -35.92 17.76
N LEU A 666 -21.60 -34.97 17.75
CA LEU A 666 -20.46 -34.97 16.83
C LEU A 666 -19.21 -35.46 17.55
N CYS A 667 -18.70 -36.60 17.12
CA CYS A 667 -17.39 -37.12 17.49
C CYS A 667 -16.34 -36.51 16.56
N VAL A 668 -15.34 -35.80 17.09
CA VAL A 668 -14.32 -35.09 16.29
C VAL A 668 -12.94 -35.52 16.74
N GLY A 669 -12.03 -35.84 15.81
CA GLY A 669 -10.65 -36.18 16.17
C GLY A 669 -9.80 -36.73 15.03
N HIS A 670 -8.53 -37.00 15.34
CA HIS A 670 -7.60 -37.62 14.40
C HIS A 670 -8.02 -39.05 14.05
N VAL A 671 -7.77 -39.45 12.80
CA VAL A 671 -8.07 -40.79 12.29
C VAL A 671 -6.83 -41.35 11.58
N GLU A 672 -6.59 -42.65 11.70
CA GLU A 672 -5.45 -43.31 11.03
C GLU A 672 -5.55 -43.16 9.50
N LYS A 673 -6.76 -43.39 8.99
CA LYS A 673 -7.12 -43.21 7.59
C LYS A 673 -8.61 -42.91 7.46
N PHE A 674 -8.96 -42.12 6.46
CA PHE A 674 -10.35 -41.95 6.06
C PHE A 674 -10.83 -43.18 5.29
N TYR A 675 -12.09 -43.56 5.48
CA TYR A 675 -12.66 -44.68 4.73
C TYR A 675 -12.66 -44.40 3.21
N PRO A 676 -12.39 -45.40 2.36
CA PRO A 676 -12.38 -45.19 0.91
C PRO A 676 -13.78 -44.81 0.36
N ALA A 677 -14.84 -45.36 0.97
CA ALA A 677 -16.25 -45.10 0.66
C ALA A 677 -17.07 -44.94 1.97
N PRO A 678 -18.35 -44.53 1.93
CA PRO A 678 -19.21 -44.56 3.10
C PRO A 678 -19.21 -45.94 3.76
N MET A 679 -19.05 -46.00 5.08
CA MET A 679 -18.88 -47.28 5.79
C MET A 679 -20.06 -48.24 5.57
N LEU A 680 -21.29 -47.73 5.55
CA LEU A 680 -22.47 -48.56 5.27
C LEU A 680 -22.45 -49.18 3.87
N GLU A 681 -21.82 -48.53 2.89
CA GLU A 681 -21.63 -49.09 1.55
C GLU A 681 -20.52 -50.15 1.55
N VAL A 682 -19.41 -49.90 2.27
CA VAL A 682 -18.32 -50.86 2.43
C VAL A 682 -18.79 -52.14 3.14
N GLU A 683 -19.67 -52.01 4.14
CA GLU A 683 -20.24 -53.11 4.91
C GLU A 683 -21.47 -53.75 4.22
N GLY A 684 -21.84 -53.30 3.01
CA GLY A 684 -22.94 -53.86 2.24
C GLY A 684 -24.34 -53.62 2.83
N TRP A 685 -24.49 -52.61 3.69
CA TRP A 685 -25.76 -52.28 4.33
C TRP A 685 -26.80 -51.70 3.36
N ASP A 686 -26.35 -50.80 2.45
CA ASP A 686 -27.11 -50.26 1.33
C ASP A 686 -26.13 -49.64 0.30
N THR A 687 -26.63 -49.29 -0.88
CA THR A 687 -25.83 -48.68 -1.96
C THR A 687 -26.34 -47.29 -2.30
N ARG A 688 -25.45 -46.40 -2.74
CA ARG A 688 -25.84 -45.07 -3.23
C ARG A 688 -26.72 -45.18 -4.49
N ARG A 689 -27.90 -44.54 -4.47
CA ARG A 689 -28.80 -44.44 -5.62
C ARG A 689 -28.17 -43.62 -6.75
N LEU A 690 -28.59 -43.88 -7.99
CA LEU A 690 -28.13 -43.09 -9.15
C LEU A 690 -28.79 -41.71 -9.14
N LEU A 691 -28.16 -40.72 -9.78
CA LEU A 691 -28.75 -39.39 -9.92
C LEU A 691 -30.11 -39.43 -10.64
N SER A 692 -30.27 -40.34 -11.59
CA SER A 692 -31.53 -40.59 -12.31
C SER A 692 -32.67 -41.04 -11.41
N ASP A 693 -32.37 -41.59 -10.24
CA ASP A 693 -33.36 -42.16 -9.33
C ASP A 693 -33.84 -41.11 -8.31
N ILE A 694 -33.14 -39.98 -8.20
CA ILE A 694 -33.42 -38.92 -7.20
C ILE A 694 -33.65 -37.54 -7.81
N VAL A 695 -33.35 -37.35 -9.10
CA VAL A 695 -33.63 -36.10 -9.84
C VAL A 695 -34.81 -36.34 -10.78
N PHE A 696 -35.90 -35.62 -10.54
CA PHE A 696 -37.10 -35.68 -11.35
C PHE A 696 -37.36 -34.33 -12.03
N GLU A 697 -37.97 -34.35 -13.21
CA GLU A 697 -38.34 -33.13 -13.93
C GLU A 697 -39.83 -32.85 -13.73
N ASN A 698 -40.16 -31.68 -13.19
CA ASN A 698 -41.52 -31.17 -12.92
C ASN A 698 -42.38 -31.95 -11.90
N ALA A 699 -42.30 -33.28 -11.82
CA ALA A 699 -43.09 -34.12 -10.91
C ALA A 699 -42.32 -35.36 -10.46
N TRP A 700 -42.66 -35.87 -9.28
CA TRP A 700 -42.12 -37.14 -8.77
C TRP A 700 -42.77 -38.32 -9.52
N GLU A 701 -42.09 -38.86 -10.53
CA GLU A 701 -42.58 -39.99 -11.32
C GLU A 701 -42.48 -41.30 -10.51
N SER A 702 -43.62 -41.77 -9.98
CA SER A 702 -43.70 -43.00 -9.18
C SER A 702 -43.30 -44.27 -9.95
N SER A 703 -43.28 -44.23 -11.29
CA SER A 703 -42.88 -45.34 -12.16
C SER A 703 -41.35 -45.54 -12.25
N LYS A 704 -40.55 -44.61 -11.72
CA LYS A 704 -39.07 -44.67 -11.70
C LYS A 704 -38.48 -45.05 -10.33
N LEU A 705 -39.31 -45.35 -9.35
CA LEU A 705 -38.85 -45.80 -8.03
C LEU A 705 -38.58 -47.32 -8.07
N PRO A 706 -37.43 -47.78 -7.55
CA PRO A 706 -37.14 -49.21 -7.39
C PRO A 706 -38.07 -49.90 -6.37
#